data_AF-A0A1A0H7C0-F1
#
_entry.id   AF-A0A1A0H7C0-F1
#
_cell.length_a   1.000
_cell.length_b   1.000
_cell.length_c   1.000
_cell.angle_alpha   90.00
_cell.angle_beta   90.00
_cell.angle_gamma   90.00
#
_symmetry.space_group_name_H-M   'P 1'
#
loop_
_entity.id
_entity.type
_entity.pdbx_description
1 polymer ?
#
loop_
_entity_poly.entity_id
_entity_poly.type
_entity_poly.pdbx_seq_one_letter_code
_entity_poly.pdbx_strand_id
1 'polypeptide(L)'
;MVDDPAVLINQFIAAAASEGDLELFSAELAGFLANKSVSLLLFIQALGPTLTSESTATRTHATHCLAATLSAMDDATFLLMQDVSVLLQFLLAKLDDEKLTVHVLNALSSLVGFKHFRPNVNGNLIQLLEKISDLYEPRKHLAKVRYESFHLVDATFKNHRDDLIAIPANAEKFASTFVHIASGEKDPRNLLMSFKLNTAINKSLPFDDRSANEKHDQLLTKLFDVAFCYFPISFTPPANDPYKITSQDLKTELRTTIASQSQFAQDTFPSLFEKLTSTNPAVRNDVLQCICSCVENYSSETLEQYWVAIWDALKFEILHNDALIFKPEADSIIPLNAEALDDSDENKILIYTLIVLQKLAQKLEHAESFEPMTATIISDLKSHFTSLNEKTSKQAVILICSTGTSSTKFFNKIVQFLFSFEVWGKFIRSDKLETESETEQEIDVSITVTRQRELIDYVGFVITASKVLAEPNDLWDFKDHLLIFMGQLLQTSSNLEKSLKCKITQQLTKMLLISGLLSREDAKLILNWLGENMASITSHSSNSDWQSDLLLQEIVKSIIRIMTEGSEEMLSVNVSYVIEIILPMLLDRVSEKGVLDLIDRLCVNYQFLEVLSIRYLNKLAYDEYDREAFGDIIESLTKSFVQTQAVKPFLTNSWQKNFIPRFLGIILKRSGEEPVILELAGQLFGYIVRFIEKSKHQSTLEDYVSVFLNNDVHEGVSMESLSEHPSPKITLFKHLLAKIDKKVIFPDQSQGALIDSFIKLAHNSENEYVRLGYLQVIALLVNKFTLGNDESVSKHFLQSFEKGPSDSASLEIAIWILKGLIVKLDPSGSKFLDLVVTQLTESEDFRFCKAISSSFTILMSDLDIFTNKENSKTRIISGVVNLNARLLYKQQIFESLLQKLLAGFTATQDASRREVSLATLAVIINNVSPEILKPHLKEVLPLVLNGLTLQNSSVLKASLQTFKVIIQESPELIQENLSSLLSKLIFLSTHKMVVDKRLVNNETIRLLSLDCILGVFTRLEHTKLVRYQSSARMELARGLDDKKRNVRKKTTDVRQVLYELGH
;
A
#
# COMPACT_ATOMS: atom_id res chain seq x y z
N MET A 1 -32.12 -59.39 -15.71
CA MET A 1 -32.39 -58.21 -14.87
C MET A 1 -31.93 -57.02 -15.71
N VAL A 2 -32.71 -56.11 -16.27
CA VAL A 2 -34.15 -55.93 -16.50
C VAL A 2 -34.20 -55.31 -17.91
N ASP A 3 -34.52 -56.08 -18.95
CA ASP A 3 -34.55 -55.58 -20.36
C ASP A 3 -35.91 -54.93 -20.71
N ASP A 4 -36.76 -54.69 -19.73
CA ASP A 4 -38.09 -54.10 -19.95
C ASP A 4 -38.08 -52.59 -19.64
N PRO A 5 -38.16 -51.72 -20.66
CA PRO A 5 -38.20 -50.28 -20.45
C PRO A 5 -39.37 -49.83 -19.57
N ALA A 6 -40.48 -50.57 -19.54
CA ALA A 6 -41.63 -50.24 -18.69
C ALA A 6 -41.29 -50.35 -17.19
N VAL A 7 -40.40 -51.28 -16.81
CA VAL A 7 -39.98 -51.44 -15.41
C VAL A 7 -39.11 -50.26 -14.97
N LEU A 8 -38.13 -49.88 -15.80
CA LEU A 8 -37.26 -48.72 -15.52
C LEU A 8 -38.05 -47.41 -15.49
N ILE A 9 -39.01 -47.22 -16.40
CA ILE A 9 -39.91 -46.05 -16.39
C ILE A 9 -40.72 -46.00 -15.08
N ASN A 10 -41.28 -47.12 -14.64
CA ASN A 10 -42.04 -47.17 -13.39
C ASN A 10 -41.14 -46.92 -12.16
N GLN A 11 -39.90 -47.42 -12.18
CA GLN A 11 -38.90 -47.15 -11.14
C GLN A 11 -38.51 -45.67 -11.10
N PHE A 12 -38.30 -45.04 -12.27
CA PHE A 12 -38.05 -43.60 -12.37
C PHE A 12 -39.23 -42.81 -11.78
N ILE A 13 -40.47 -43.13 -12.19
CA ILE A 13 -41.66 -42.42 -11.72
C ILE A 13 -41.84 -42.58 -10.20
N ALA A 14 -41.59 -43.77 -9.66
CA ALA A 14 -41.63 -44.02 -8.23
C ALA A 14 -40.54 -43.25 -7.47
N ALA A 15 -39.31 -43.23 -8.00
CA ALA A 15 -38.19 -42.48 -7.44
C ALA A 15 -38.45 -40.97 -7.48
N ALA A 16 -39.04 -40.45 -8.57
CA ALA A 16 -39.40 -39.04 -8.72
C ALA A 16 -40.48 -38.62 -7.70
N ALA A 17 -41.41 -39.52 -7.40
CA ALA A 17 -42.42 -39.30 -6.37
C ALA A 17 -41.85 -39.32 -4.94
N SER A 18 -40.69 -39.94 -4.72
CA SER A 18 -40.04 -40.08 -3.41
C SER A 18 -38.75 -39.27 -3.25
N GLU A 19 -38.46 -38.32 -4.15
CA GLU A 19 -37.22 -37.53 -4.17
C GLU A 19 -35.93 -38.39 -4.15
N GLY A 20 -35.95 -39.54 -4.83
CA GLY A 20 -34.80 -40.43 -4.99
C GLY A 20 -33.82 -40.00 -6.08
N ASP A 21 -32.72 -40.74 -6.25
CA ASP A 21 -31.74 -40.51 -7.32
C ASP A 21 -32.32 -40.91 -8.69
N LEU A 22 -32.50 -39.94 -9.58
CA LEU A 22 -33.14 -40.10 -10.89
C LEU A 22 -32.14 -40.30 -12.03
N GLU A 23 -30.89 -39.85 -11.83
CA GLU A 23 -29.88 -39.79 -12.89
C GLU A 23 -29.53 -41.20 -13.38
N LEU A 24 -29.41 -42.15 -12.45
CA LEU A 24 -29.10 -43.55 -12.74
C LEU A 24 -30.11 -44.16 -13.72
N PHE A 25 -31.41 -43.96 -13.48
CA PHE A 25 -32.47 -44.52 -14.32
C PHE A 25 -32.53 -43.85 -15.69
N SER A 26 -32.36 -42.51 -15.76
CA SER A 26 -32.32 -41.81 -17.05
C SER A 26 -31.10 -42.18 -17.88
N ALA A 27 -29.93 -42.42 -17.25
CA ALA A 27 -28.72 -42.84 -17.94
C ALA A 27 -28.84 -44.26 -18.50
N GLU A 28 -29.42 -45.19 -17.76
CA GLU A 28 -29.68 -46.55 -18.24
C GLU A 28 -30.68 -46.56 -19.42
N LEU A 29 -31.78 -45.80 -19.31
CA LEU A 29 -32.76 -45.64 -20.39
C LEU A 29 -32.14 -45.01 -21.65
N ALA A 30 -31.29 -44.00 -21.50
CA ALA A 30 -30.55 -43.39 -22.61
C ALA A 30 -29.58 -44.38 -23.25
N GLY A 31 -28.86 -45.16 -22.44
CA GLY A 31 -27.96 -46.23 -22.90
C GLY A 31 -28.69 -47.31 -23.70
N PHE A 32 -29.90 -47.70 -23.29
CA PHE A 32 -30.72 -48.67 -24.02
C PHE A 32 -31.17 -48.17 -25.39
N LEU A 33 -31.51 -46.88 -25.49
CA LEU A 33 -31.87 -46.22 -26.74
C LEU A 33 -30.65 -46.06 -27.66
N ALA A 34 -29.50 -45.67 -27.12
CA ALA A 34 -28.25 -45.53 -27.86
C ALA A 34 -27.76 -46.87 -28.44
N ASN A 35 -27.84 -47.94 -27.65
CA ASN A 35 -27.47 -49.30 -28.08
C ASN A 35 -28.54 -49.97 -28.96
N LYS A 36 -29.65 -49.29 -29.27
CA LYS A 36 -30.80 -49.81 -30.03
C LYS A 36 -31.43 -51.07 -29.44
N SER A 37 -31.21 -51.33 -28.15
CA SER A 37 -31.84 -52.44 -27.42
C SER A 37 -33.34 -52.20 -27.20
N VAL A 38 -33.73 -50.93 -27.07
CA VAL A 38 -35.12 -50.45 -27.08
C VAL A 38 -35.25 -49.42 -28.20
N SER A 39 -36.31 -49.48 -29.00
CA SER A 39 -36.57 -48.43 -30.00
C SER A 39 -37.21 -47.20 -29.35
N LEU A 40 -36.99 -46.01 -29.92
CA LEU A 40 -37.66 -44.79 -29.45
C LEU A 40 -39.19 -44.97 -29.42
N LEU A 41 -39.75 -45.66 -30.41
CA LEU A 41 -41.19 -45.95 -30.47
C LEU A 41 -41.65 -46.80 -29.27
N LEU A 42 -40.92 -47.87 -28.93
CA LEU A 42 -41.25 -48.73 -27.79
C LEU A 42 -41.13 -47.97 -26.47
N PHE A 43 -40.11 -47.12 -26.33
CA PHE A 43 -39.94 -46.25 -25.15
C PHE A 43 -41.11 -45.26 -25.00
N ILE A 44 -41.48 -44.55 -26.07
CA ILE A 44 -42.62 -43.62 -26.08
C ILE A 44 -43.94 -44.36 -25.81
N GLN A 45 -44.13 -45.56 -26.39
CA GLN A 45 -45.32 -46.39 -26.14
C GLN A 45 -45.41 -46.83 -24.68
N ALA A 46 -44.28 -47.20 -24.07
CA ALA A 46 -44.22 -47.56 -22.66
C ALA A 46 -44.54 -46.37 -21.73
N LEU A 47 -44.11 -45.16 -22.10
CA LEU A 47 -44.50 -43.92 -21.39
C LEU A 47 -45.97 -43.51 -21.66
N GLY A 48 -46.55 -43.91 -22.78
CA GLY A 48 -47.87 -43.49 -23.27
C GLY A 48 -49.00 -43.49 -22.22
N PRO A 49 -49.26 -44.60 -21.51
CA PRO A 49 -50.30 -44.68 -20.48
C PRO A 49 -50.11 -43.65 -19.35
N THR A 50 -48.85 -43.35 -19.00
CA THR A 50 -48.52 -42.39 -17.94
C THR A 50 -48.54 -40.93 -18.44
N LEU A 51 -48.14 -40.69 -19.69
CA LEU A 51 -48.22 -39.38 -20.37
C LEU A 51 -49.66 -38.92 -20.63
N THR A 52 -50.60 -39.87 -20.77
CA THR A 52 -52.03 -39.61 -21.03
C THR A 52 -52.92 -39.79 -19.80
N SER A 53 -52.33 -40.02 -18.62
CA SER A 53 -53.05 -40.17 -17.36
C SER A 53 -53.89 -38.93 -17.02
N GLU A 54 -55.06 -39.13 -16.42
CA GLU A 54 -55.88 -38.04 -15.87
C GLU A 54 -55.16 -37.31 -14.72
N SER A 55 -54.28 -38.01 -13.99
CA SER A 55 -53.50 -37.46 -12.89
C SER A 55 -52.36 -36.59 -13.40
N THR A 56 -52.40 -35.28 -13.08
CA THR A 56 -51.34 -34.37 -13.50
C THR A 56 -49.97 -34.73 -12.92
N ALA A 57 -49.90 -35.21 -11.68
CA ALA A 57 -48.64 -35.63 -11.07
C ALA A 57 -47.99 -36.79 -11.84
N THR A 58 -48.81 -37.73 -12.32
CA THR A 58 -48.34 -38.87 -13.13
C THR A 58 -47.79 -38.38 -14.47
N ARG A 59 -48.50 -37.44 -15.13
CA ARG A 59 -48.02 -36.80 -16.37
C ARG A 59 -46.72 -36.03 -16.15
N THR A 60 -46.59 -35.31 -15.02
CA THR A 60 -45.38 -34.58 -14.66
C THR A 60 -44.18 -35.51 -14.53
N HIS A 61 -44.30 -36.61 -13.78
CA HIS A 61 -43.20 -37.57 -13.62
C HIS A 61 -42.86 -38.30 -14.93
N ALA A 62 -43.87 -38.65 -15.74
CA ALA A 62 -43.63 -39.25 -17.06
C ALA A 62 -42.91 -38.28 -18.01
N THR A 63 -43.29 -37.01 -17.99
CA THR A 63 -42.62 -35.97 -18.79
C THR A 63 -41.22 -35.68 -18.27
N HIS A 64 -41.01 -35.74 -16.95
CA HIS A 64 -39.70 -35.64 -16.32
C HIS A 64 -38.79 -36.81 -16.76
N CYS A 65 -39.31 -38.04 -16.76
CA CYS A 65 -38.59 -39.21 -17.23
C CYS A 65 -38.16 -39.02 -18.69
N LEU A 66 -39.06 -38.55 -19.57
CA LEU A 66 -38.74 -38.25 -20.96
C LEU A 66 -37.65 -37.19 -21.07
N ALA A 67 -37.79 -36.06 -20.37
CA ALA A 67 -36.82 -34.97 -20.40
C ALA A 67 -35.44 -35.38 -19.89
N ALA A 68 -35.37 -36.05 -18.74
CA ALA A 68 -34.12 -36.53 -18.14
C ALA A 68 -33.44 -37.56 -19.05
N THR A 69 -34.20 -38.46 -19.65
CA THR A 69 -33.64 -39.44 -20.59
C THR A 69 -33.08 -38.73 -21.84
N LEU A 70 -33.79 -37.76 -22.41
CA LEU A 70 -33.30 -36.97 -23.55
C LEU A 70 -32.03 -36.17 -23.19
N SER A 71 -31.97 -35.58 -22.00
CA SER A 71 -30.78 -34.86 -21.53
C SER A 71 -29.57 -35.77 -21.32
N ALA A 72 -29.78 -37.06 -21.06
CA ALA A 72 -28.71 -38.05 -20.92
C ALA A 72 -28.26 -38.67 -22.27
N MET A 73 -28.94 -38.34 -23.37
CA MET A 73 -28.56 -38.78 -24.72
C MET A 73 -27.73 -37.70 -25.41
N ASP A 74 -26.39 -37.70 -25.25
CA ASP A 74 -25.45 -36.68 -25.79
C ASP A 74 -25.85 -36.02 -27.14
N ASP A 75 -25.27 -36.44 -28.28
CA ASP A 75 -25.61 -35.90 -29.62
C ASP A 75 -26.78 -36.66 -30.28
N ALA A 76 -27.32 -37.67 -29.59
CA ALA A 76 -28.37 -38.60 -30.03
C ALA A 76 -28.29 -39.03 -31.51
N THR A 77 -27.08 -39.35 -32.01
CA THR A 77 -26.82 -39.60 -33.44
C THR A 77 -27.59 -40.78 -34.06
N PHE A 78 -28.18 -41.62 -33.23
CA PHE A 78 -29.00 -42.75 -33.65
C PHE A 78 -30.45 -42.37 -33.99
N LEU A 79 -30.93 -41.20 -33.58
CA LEU A 79 -32.26 -40.68 -33.91
C LEU A 79 -32.28 -40.10 -35.33
N LEU A 80 -33.31 -40.42 -36.10
CA LEU A 80 -33.48 -39.86 -37.44
C LEU A 80 -34.06 -38.45 -37.37
N MET A 81 -33.86 -37.68 -38.43
CA MET A 81 -34.40 -36.32 -38.57
C MET A 81 -35.93 -36.29 -38.39
N GLN A 82 -36.63 -37.33 -38.84
CA GLN A 82 -38.08 -37.46 -38.70
C GLN A 82 -38.48 -37.69 -37.23
N ASP A 83 -37.70 -38.49 -36.49
CA ASP A 83 -37.93 -38.76 -35.07
C ASP A 83 -37.81 -37.47 -34.25
N VAL A 84 -36.76 -36.68 -34.55
CA VAL A 84 -36.53 -35.37 -33.90
C VAL A 84 -37.68 -34.40 -34.17
N SER A 85 -38.15 -34.29 -35.42
CA SER A 85 -39.30 -33.42 -35.75
C SER A 85 -40.60 -33.85 -35.04
N VAL A 86 -40.86 -35.16 -34.95
CA VAL A 86 -42.06 -35.67 -34.27
C VAL A 86 -41.98 -35.44 -32.75
N LEU A 87 -40.81 -35.68 -32.15
CA LEU A 87 -40.57 -35.39 -30.73
C LEU A 87 -40.74 -33.89 -30.42
N LEU A 88 -40.22 -33.02 -31.30
CA LEU A 88 -40.40 -31.58 -31.19
C LEU A 88 -41.88 -31.22 -31.17
N GLN A 89 -42.65 -31.65 -32.17
CA GLN A 89 -44.09 -31.37 -32.25
C GLN A 89 -44.86 -31.90 -31.04
N PHE A 90 -44.52 -33.10 -30.57
CA PHE A 90 -45.10 -33.67 -29.36
C PHE A 90 -44.83 -32.79 -28.13
N LEU A 91 -43.59 -32.39 -27.90
CA LEU A 91 -43.20 -31.56 -26.75
C LEU A 91 -43.83 -30.16 -26.82
N LEU A 92 -43.86 -29.53 -27.99
CA LEU A 92 -44.50 -28.23 -28.19
C LEU A 92 -46.00 -28.28 -27.88
N ALA A 93 -46.69 -29.38 -28.21
CA ALA A 93 -48.09 -29.57 -27.85
C ALA A 93 -48.35 -29.78 -26.35
N LYS A 94 -47.30 -29.95 -25.53
CA LYS A 94 -47.41 -30.07 -24.06
C LYS A 94 -47.13 -28.76 -23.33
N LEU A 95 -46.75 -27.68 -24.02
CA LEU A 95 -46.52 -26.38 -23.39
C LEU A 95 -47.78 -25.79 -22.73
N ASP A 96 -48.97 -26.17 -23.19
CA ASP A 96 -50.26 -25.72 -22.63
C ASP A 96 -50.52 -26.22 -21.18
N ASP A 97 -49.85 -27.29 -20.74
CA ASP A 97 -49.97 -27.79 -19.36
C ASP A 97 -48.85 -27.17 -18.49
N GLU A 98 -49.22 -26.15 -17.70
CA GLU A 98 -48.31 -25.36 -16.86
C GLU A 98 -47.41 -26.22 -15.94
N LYS A 99 -47.92 -27.37 -15.48
CA LYS A 99 -47.19 -28.27 -14.57
C LYS A 99 -46.15 -29.14 -15.30
N LEU A 100 -46.22 -29.21 -16.62
CA LEU A 100 -45.24 -29.92 -17.46
C LEU A 100 -44.16 -28.99 -17.99
N THR A 101 -44.42 -27.67 -18.05
CA THR A 101 -43.59 -26.68 -18.73
C THR A 101 -42.11 -26.78 -18.38
N VAL A 102 -41.73 -26.96 -17.11
CA VAL A 102 -40.32 -27.08 -16.70
C VAL A 102 -39.60 -28.24 -17.38
N HIS A 103 -40.25 -29.40 -17.45
CA HIS A 103 -39.68 -30.60 -18.08
C HIS A 103 -39.75 -30.51 -19.61
N VAL A 104 -40.79 -29.88 -20.15
CA VAL A 104 -40.91 -29.63 -21.59
C VAL A 104 -39.78 -28.70 -22.07
N LEU A 105 -39.51 -27.59 -21.39
CA LEU A 105 -38.42 -26.67 -21.73
C LEU A 105 -37.05 -27.34 -21.65
N ASN A 106 -36.83 -28.18 -20.63
CA ASN A 106 -35.60 -28.95 -20.48
C ASN A 106 -35.41 -29.98 -21.61
N ALA A 107 -36.47 -30.72 -21.95
CA ALA A 107 -36.48 -31.66 -23.07
C ALA A 107 -36.22 -30.97 -24.42
N LEU A 108 -36.86 -29.81 -24.65
CA LEU A 108 -36.64 -29.00 -25.85
C LEU A 108 -35.20 -28.49 -25.91
N SER A 109 -34.62 -28.07 -24.79
CA SER A 109 -33.22 -27.60 -24.73
C SER A 109 -32.25 -28.68 -25.20
N SER A 110 -32.48 -29.92 -24.76
CA SER A 110 -31.69 -31.09 -25.15
C SER A 110 -31.88 -31.41 -26.63
N LEU A 111 -33.14 -31.44 -27.10
CA LEU A 111 -33.51 -31.81 -28.46
C LEU A 111 -32.88 -30.87 -29.51
N VAL A 112 -32.77 -29.58 -29.19
CA VAL A 112 -32.14 -28.58 -30.06
C VAL A 112 -30.63 -28.83 -30.21
N GLY A 113 -29.98 -29.47 -29.25
CA GLY A 113 -28.56 -29.84 -29.33
C GLY A 113 -28.28 -31.10 -30.16
N PHE A 114 -29.30 -31.89 -30.51
CA PHE A 114 -29.08 -33.15 -31.21
C PHE A 114 -28.58 -32.95 -32.65
N LYS A 115 -27.67 -33.83 -33.08
CA LYS A 115 -27.02 -33.74 -34.40
C LYS A 115 -28.00 -33.71 -35.59
N HIS A 116 -29.12 -34.40 -35.47
CA HIS A 116 -30.15 -34.49 -36.50
C HIS A 116 -31.28 -33.46 -36.34
N PHE A 117 -31.20 -32.56 -35.37
CA PHE A 117 -32.02 -31.36 -35.35
C PHE A 117 -31.59 -30.45 -36.51
N ARG A 118 -32.45 -30.36 -37.53
CA ARG A 118 -32.23 -29.48 -38.69
C ARG A 118 -33.19 -28.30 -38.58
N PRO A 119 -32.70 -27.06 -38.37
CA PRO A 119 -33.53 -25.88 -38.15
C PRO A 119 -34.61 -25.65 -39.21
N ASN A 120 -34.22 -25.80 -40.49
CA ASN A 120 -35.06 -25.46 -41.63
C ASN A 120 -35.92 -26.62 -42.15
N VAL A 121 -35.71 -27.83 -41.63
CA VAL A 121 -36.53 -29.00 -42.01
C VAL A 121 -37.85 -28.95 -41.26
N ASN A 122 -38.97 -29.13 -41.97
CA ASN A 122 -40.32 -29.00 -41.42
C ASN A 122 -40.60 -27.68 -40.67
N GLY A 123 -39.76 -26.66 -40.87
CA GLY A 123 -39.82 -25.42 -40.08
C GLY A 123 -39.55 -25.61 -38.59
N ASN A 124 -38.78 -26.63 -38.19
CA ASN A 124 -38.55 -26.99 -36.78
C ASN A 124 -38.17 -25.79 -35.91
N LEU A 125 -37.20 -24.96 -36.33
CA LEU A 125 -36.75 -23.80 -35.55
C LEU A 125 -37.84 -22.74 -35.42
N ILE A 126 -38.50 -22.38 -36.53
CA ILE A 126 -39.58 -21.38 -36.50
C ILE A 126 -40.76 -21.87 -35.67
N GLN A 127 -41.17 -23.13 -35.82
CA GLN A 127 -42.26 -23.71 -35.01
C GLN A 127 -41.94 -23.69 -33.51
N LEU A 128 -40.70 -24.00 -33.13
CA LEU A 128 -40.22 -23.89 -31.75
C LEU A 128 -40.37 -22.46 -31.24
N LEU A 129 -39.82 -21.48 -31.97
CA LEU A 129 -39.83 -20.08 -31.55
C LEU A 129 -41.24 -19.48 -31.51
N GLU A 130 -42.09 -19.83 -32.49
CA GLU A 130 -43.51 -19.42 -32.52
C GLU A 130 -44.28 -19.98 -31.34
N LYS A 131 -44.20 -21.29 -31.09
CA LYS A 131 -44.92 -21.92 -29.99
C LYS A 131 -44.47 -21.44 -28.61
N ILE A 132 -43.18 -21.16 -28.45
CA ILE A 132 -42.69 -20.53 -27.22
C ILE A 132 -43.21 -19.09 -27.08
N SER A 133 -43.25 -18.31 -28.15
CA SER A 133 -43.83 -16.96 -28.11
C SER A 133 -45.32 -16.96 -27.79
N ASP A 134 -46.07 -17.94 -28.31
CA ASP A 134 -47.53 -17.97 -28.25
C ASP A 134 -48.07 -18.63 -26.97
N LEU A 135 -47.43 -19.69 -26.48
CA LEU A 135 -47.97 -20.55 -25.42
C LEU A 135 -47.27 -20.39 -24.07
N TYR A 136 -45.99 -19.99 -24.06
CA TYR A 136 -45.24 -19.82 -22.81
C TYR A 136 -45.39 -18.39 -22.28
N GLU A 137 -45.87 -18.25 -21.04
CA GLU A 137 -46.02 -16.95 -20.37
C GLU A 137 -45.06 -16.84 -19.16
N PRO A 138 -43.94 -16.09 -19.26
CA PRO A 138 -42.92 -16.06 -18.20
C PRO A 138 -43.47 -15.70 -16.81
N ARG A 139 -44.45 -14.78 -16.74
CA ARG A 139 -45.01 -14.25 -15.49
C ARG A 139 -45.82 -15.29 -14.69
N LYS A 140 -46.30 -16.37 -15.32
CA LYS A 140 -47.03 -17.43 -14.63
C LYS A 140 -46.11 -18.37 -13.84
N HIS A 141 -44.82 -18.40 -14.17
CA HIS A 141 -43.91 -19.41 -13.68
C HIS A 141 -42.92 -18.92 -12.61
N LEU A 142 -42.47 -19.83 -11.75
CA LEU A 142 -41.42 -19.60 -10.75
C LEU A 142 -40.04 -19.40 -11.39
N ALA A 143 -39.10 -18.77 -10.68
CA ALA A 143 -37.77 -18.45 -11.18
C ALA A 143 -37.01 -19.66 -11.76
N LYS A 144 -37.13 -20.85 -11.12
CA LYS A 144 -36.52 -22.09 -11.61
C LYS A 144 -37.03 -22.51 -12.99
N VAL A 145 -38.32 -22.33 -13.26
CA VAL A 145 -38.91 -22.68 -14.56
C VAL A 145 -38.52 -21.65 -15.61
N ARG A 146 -38.49 -20.36 -15.23
CA ARG A 146 -38.01 -19.30 -16.13
C ARG A 146 -36.54 -19.50 -16.53
N TYR A 147 -35.71 -20.01 -15.62
CA TYR A 147 -34.32 -20.37 -15.93
C TYR A 147 -34.22 -21.37 -17.09
N GLU A 148 -35.06 -22.42 -17.13
CA GLU A 148 -35.10 -23.38 -18.23
C GLU A 148 -35.47 -22.73 -19.58
N SER A 149 -36.31 -21.69 -19.57
CA SER A 149 -36.64 -20.96 -20.81
C SER A 149 -35.44 -20.18 -21.36
N PHE A 150 -34.60 -19.58 -20.49
CA PHE A 150 -33.34 -18.99 -20.93
C PHE A 150 -32.35 -20.04 -21.42
N HIS A 151 -32.29 -21.20 -20.75
CA HIS A 151 -31.46 -22.33 -21.17
C HIS A 151 -31.84 -22.85 -22.56
N LEU A 152 -33.13 -22.95 -22.86
CA LEU A 152 -33.62 -23.32 -24.19
C LEU A 152 -33.15 -22.34 -25.27
N VAL A 153 -33.31 -21.04 -25.03
CA VAL A 153 -32.92 -20.01 -26.01
C VAL A 153 -31.40 -19.94 -26.17
N ASP A 154 -30.63 -20.07 -25.09
CA ASP A 154 -29.18 -20.14 -25.13
C ASP A 154 -28.67 -21.39 -25.87
N ALA A 155 -29.26 -22.57 -25.61
CA ALA A 155 -28.95 -23.79 -26.35
C ALA A 155 -29.30 -23.66 -27.84
N THR A 156 -30.43 -23.01 -28.15
CA THR A 156 -30.83 -22.73 -29.53
C THR A 156 -29.83 -21.81 -30.22
N PHE A 157 -29.41 -20.74 -29.55
CA PHE A 157 -28.42 -19.82 -30.09
C PHE A 157 -27.07 -20.49 -30.32
N LYS A 158 -26.56 -21.24 -29.34
CA LYS A 158 -25.25 -21.90 -29.42
C LYS A 158 -25.16 -22.92 -30.54
N ASN A 159 -26.21 -23.73 -30.72
CA ASN A 159 -26.19 -24.83 -31.70
C ASN A 159 -26.58 -24.37 -33.12
N HIS A 160 -27.37 -23.30 -33.26
CA HIS A 160 -27.94 -22.88 -34.55
C HIS A 160 -27.66 -21.42 -34.90
N ARG A 161 -26.60 -20.82 -34.33
CA ARG A 161 -26.20 -19.43 -34.61
C ARG A 161 -26.06 -19.16 -36.11
N ASP A 162 -25.42 -20.06 -36.85
CA ASP A 162 -25.15 -19.85 -38.27
C ASP A 162 -26.44 -19.78 -39.10
N ASP A 163 -27.44 -20.62 -38.77
CA ASP A 163 -28.77 -20.56 -39.39
C ASP A 163 -29.52 -19.27 -39.03
N LEU A 164 -29.38 -18.78 -37.81
CA LEU A 164 -29.95 -17.50 -37.38
C LEU A 164 -29.31 -16.33 -38.13
N ILE A 165 -28.01 -16.37 -38.40
CA ILE A 165 -27.31 -15.33 -39.15
C ILE A 165 -27.66 -15.38 -40.64
N ALA A 166 -27.74 -16.59 -41.21
CA ALA A 166 -27.98 -16.79 -42.64
C ALA A 166 -29.41 -16.41 -43.08
N ILE A 167 -30.40 -16.51 -42.18
CA ILE A 167 -31.82 -16.31 -42.50
C ILE A 167 -32.40 -15.18 -41.63
N PRO A 168 -32.62 -13.97 -42.18
CA PRO A 168 -33.09 -12.81 -41.42
C PRO A 168 -34.40 -13.06 -40.65
N ALA A 169 -35.37 -13.74 -41.26
CA ALA A 169 -36.63 -14.06 -40.60
C ALA A 169 -36.46 -14.92 -39.33
N ASN A 170 -35.46 -15.82 -39.34
CA ASN A 170 -35.13 -16.64 -38.17
C ASN A 170 -34.48 -15.76 -37.08
N ALA A 171 -33.58 -14.86 -37.47
CA ALA A 171 -32.94 -13.90 -36.56
C ALA A 171 -33.98 -13.02 -35.84
N GLU A 172 -34.88 -12.41 -36.62
CA GLU A 172 -35.97 -11.56 -36.11
C GLU A 172 -36.91 -12.33 -35.17
N LYS A 173 -37.29 -13.55 -35.55
CA LYS A 173 -38.18 -14.37 -34.71
C LYS A 173 -37.46 -14.82 -33.43
N PHE A 174 -36.19 -15.16 -33.52
CA PHE A 174 -35.38 -15.54 -32.36
C PHE A 174 -35.24 -14.39 -31.36
N ALA A 175 -34.85 -13.21 -31.84
CA ALA A 175 -34.70 -12.02 -31.01
C ALA A 175 -36.04 -11.58 -30.37
N SER A 176 -37.16 -11.64 -31.10
CA SER A 176 -38.48 -11.35 -30.53
C SER A 176 -38.91 -12.39 -29.48
N THR A 177 -38.59 -13.68 -29.68
CA THR A 177 -38.81 -14.75 -28.70
C THR A 177 -37.97 -14.52 -27.44
N PHE A 178 -36.70 -14.12 -27.60
CA PHE A 178 -35.83 -13.74 -26.48
C PHE A 178 -36.42 -12.57 -25.68
N VAL A 179 -36.83 -11.49 -26.36
CA VAL A 179 -37.46 -10.32 -25.71
C VAL A 179 -38.71 -10.74 -24.91
N HIS A 180 -39.54 -11.62 -25.47
CA HIS A 180 -40.72 -12.16 -24.79
C HIS A 180 -40.35 -12.88 -23.50
N ILE A 181 -39.36 -13.77 -23.54
CA ILE A 181 -38.89 -14.53 -22.38
C ILE A 181 -38.25 -13.64 -21.31
N ALA A 182 -37.43 -12.68 -21.75
CA ALA A 182 -36.65 -11.82 -20.85
C ALA A 182 -37.49 -10.72 -20.18
N SER A 183 -38.69 -10.45 -20.69
CA SER A 183 -39.56 -9.37 -20.21
C SER A 183 -40.03 -9.57 -18.76
N GLY A 184 -39.53 -8.73 -17.86
CA GLY A 184 -39.97 -8.66 -16.46
C GLY A 184 -39.34 -9.67 -15.51
N GLU A 185 -38.14 -10.17 -15.83
CA GLU A 185 -37.35 -11.03 -14.95
C GLU A 185 -36.85 -10.28 -13.69
N LYS A 186 -36.70 -10.98 -12.57
CA LYS A 186 -36.26 -10.42 -11.28
C LYS A 186 -35.24 -11.29 -10.55
N ASP A 187 -35.11 -12.58 -10.90
CA ASP A 187 -34.11 -13.46 -10.30
C ASP A 187 -32.71 -13.10 -10.81
N PRO A 188 -31.73 -12.85 -9.92
CA PRO A 188 -30.40 -12.38 -10.33
C PRO A 188 -29.64 -13.38 -11.21
N ARG A 189 -29.87 -14.70 -11.07
CA ARG A 189 -29.23 -15.71 -11.95
C ARG A 189 -29.78 -15.63 -13.36
N ASN A 190 -31.11 -15.53 -13.46
CA ASN A 190 -31.80 -15.42 -14.74
C ASN A 190 -31.41 -14.10 -15.43
N LEU A 191 -31.28 -13.01 -14.68
CA LEU A 191 -30.81 -11.72 -15.21
C LEU A 191 -29.39 -11.80 -15.80
N LEU A 192 -28.44 -12.44 -15.11
CA LEU A 192 -27.09 -12.65 -15.66
C LEU A 192 -27.12 -13.42 -16.98
N MET A 193 -27.93 -14.48 -17.06
CA MET A 193 -28.09 -15.25 -18.30
C MET A 193 -28.75 -14.42 -19.39
N SER A 194 -29.77 -13.64 -19.05
CA SER A 194 -30.46 -12.72 -19.96
C SER A 194 -29.50 -11.68 -20.54
N PHE A 195 -28.68 -11.02 -19.72
CA PHE A 195 -27.69 -10.03 -20.17
C PHE A 195 -26.65 -10.67 -21.10
N LYS A 196 -26.09 -11.82 -20.73
CA LYS A 196 -25.12 -12.54 -21.57
C LYS A 196 -25.70 -12.94 -22.93
N LEU A 197 -26.92 -13.45 -22.93
CA LEU A 197 -27.59 -13.86 -24.15
C LEU A 197 -27.95 -12.65 -25.03
N ASN A 198 -28.45 -11.55 -24.43
CA ASN A 198 -28.70 -10.30 -25.14
C ASN A 198 -27.42 -9.76 -25.79
N THR A 199 -26.32 -9.70 -25.03
CA THR A 199 -24.98 -9.34 -25.55
C THR A 199 -24.58 -10.22 -26.74
N ALA A 200 -24.82 -11.52 -26.65
CA ALA A 200 -24.47 -12.45 -27.72
C ALA A 200 -25.33 -12.24 -28.98
N ILE A 201 -26.63 -11.98 -28.81
CA ILE A 201 -27.57 -11.61 -29.89
C ILE A 201 -27.07 -10.34 -30.59
N ASN A 202 -26.83 -9.28 -29.81
CA ASN A 202 -26.43 -7.97 -30.28
C ASN A 202 -25.13 -7.96 -31.09
N LYS A 203 -24.17 -8.83 -30.72
CA LYS A 203 -22.87 -8.95 -31.40
C LYS A 203 -22.88 -9.84 -32.63
N SER A 204 -23.85 -10.76 -32.75
CA SER A 204 -23.80 -11.83 -33.76
C SER A 204 -24.90 -11.78 -34.80
N LEU A 205 -26.12 -11.38 -34.42
CA LEU A 205 -27.23 -11.35 -35.36
C LEU A 205 -27.16 -10.09 -36.24
N PRO A 206 -27.44 -10.21 -37.55
CA PRO A 206 -27.44 -9.07 -38.44
C PRO A 206 -28.69 -8.21 -38.20
N PHE A 207 -28.48 -6.96 -37.83
CA PHE A 207 -29.52 -5.93 -37.79
C PHE A 207 -29.18 -4.85 -38.81
N ASP A 208 -30.06 -4.67 -39.81
CA ASP A 208 -30.00 -3.53 -40.73
C ASP A 208 -30.06 -2.20 -39.97
N ASP A 209 -29.65 -1.13 -40.65
CA ASP A 209 -29.74 0.23 -40.14
C ASP A 209 -31.18 0.62 -39.76
N ARG A 210 -31.35 1.22 -38.58
CA ARG A 210 -32.65 1.65 -38.03
C ARG A 210 -33.45 2.54 -38.99
N SER A 211 -32.79 3.38 -39.79
CA SER A 211 -33.48 4.27 -40.75
C SER A 211 -34.03 3.53 -41.97
N ALA A 212 -33.47 2.36 -42.28
CA ALA A 212 -33.82 1.57 -43.47
C ALA A 212 -34.83 0.44 -43.16
N ASN A 213 -34.91 -0.02 -41.90
CA ASN A 213 -35.75 -1.13 -41.51
C ASN A 213 -36.48 -0.87 -40.17
N GLU A 214 -37.73 -0.44 -40.27
CA GLU A 214 -38.59 -0.12 -39.10
C GLU A 214 -38.77 -1.31 -38.15
N LYS A 215 -38.77 -2.55 -38.68
CA LYS A 215 -38.93 -3.75 -37.85
C LYS A 215 -37.68 -4.00 -37.00
N HIS A 216 -36.49 -3.81 -37.57
CA HIS A 216 -35.24 -3.90 -36.83
C HIS A 216 -35.10 -2.77 -35.81
N ASP A 217 -35.54 -1.56 -36.15
CA ASP A 217 -35.59 -0.43 -35.21
C ASP A 217 -36.41 -0.78 -33.96
N GLN A 218 -37.66 -1.22 -34.14
CA GLN A 218 -38.51 -1.65 -33.03
C GLN A 218 -37.91 -2.80 -32.21
N LEU A 219 -37.20 -3.73 -32.86
CA LEU A 219 -36.59 -4.88 -32.21
C LEU A 219 -35.36 -4.49 -31.40
N LEU A 220 -34.51 -3.61 -31.93
CA LEU A 220 -33.35 -3.05 -31.23
C LEU A 220 -33.79 -2.25 -30.01
N THR A 221 -34.82 -1.40 -30.14
CA THR A 221 -35.40 -0.68 -28.98
C THR A 221 -35.88 -1.65 -27.90
N LYS A 222 -36.57 -2.73 -28.26
CA LYS A 222 -37.01 -3.75 -27.28
C LYS A 222 -35.86 -4.51 -26.64
N LEU A 223 -34.80 -4.84 -27.40
CA LEU A 223 -33.60 -5.48 -26.86
C LEU A 223 -32.87 -4.57 -25.88
N PHE A 224 -32.83 -3.26 -26.17
CA PHE A 224 -32.33 -2.23 -25.26
C PHE A 224 -33.20 -2.11 -24.00
N ASP A 225 -34.52 -1.95 -24.15
CA ASP A 225 -35.46 -1.76 -23.03
C ASP A 225 -35.42 -2.91 -22.01
N VAL A 226 -35.36 -4.15 -22.51
CA VAL A 226 -35.27 -5.35 -21.68
C VAL A 226 -33.97 -5.38 -20.85
N ALA A 227 -32.90 -4.73 -21.30
CA ALA A 227 -31.69 -4.57 -20.49
C ALA A 227 -31.75 -3.31 -19.61
N PHE A 228 -32.02 -2.15 -20.21
CA PHE A 228 -31.90 -0.85 -19.57
C PHE A 228 -32.92 -0.60 -18.46
N CYS A 229 -34.06 -1.29 -18.45
CA CYS A 229 -35.06 -1.15 -17.39
C CYS A 229 -34.54 -1.48 -15.97
N TYR A 230 -33.40 -2.18 -15.85
CA TYR A 230 -32.73 -2.46 -14.58
C TYR A 230 -31.68 -1.40 -14.17
N PHE A 231 -31.51 -0.35 -14.97
CA PHE A 231 -30.50 0.69 -14.73
C PHE A 231 -31.07 1.86 -13.88
N PRO A 232 -30.44 2.26 -12.76
CA PRO A 232 -29.28 1.64 -12.11
C PRO A 232 -29.67 0.43 -11.23
N ILE A 233 -28.73 -0.50 -11.05
CA ILE A 233 -28.97 -1.69 -10.23
C ILE A 233 -28.89 -1.36 -8.74
N SER A 234 -29.98 -1.63 -8.02
CA SER A 234 -30.11 -1.44 -6.56
C SER A 234 -30.12 -2.76 -5.77
N PHE A 235 -29.62 -3.84 -6.37
CA PHE A 235 -29.61 -5.18 -5.78
C PHE A 235 -28.68 -5.29 -4.56
N THR A 236 -29.18 -5.91 -3.49
CA THR A 236 -28.38 -6.31 -2.32
C THR A 236 -28.45 -7.83 -2.17
N PRO A 237 -27.30 -8.54 -2.16
CA PRO A 237 -27.29 -10.00 -2.05
C PRO A 237 -27.92 -10.50 -0.74
N PRO A 238 -28.75 -11.56 -0.76
CA PRO A 238 -29.21 -12.21 0.45
C PRO A 238 -28.05 -12.80 1.27
N ALA A 239 -28.14 -12.76 2.61
CA ALA A 239 -27.06 -13.21 3.51
C ALA A 239 -26.61 -14.67 3.31
N ASN A 240 -27.49 -15.53 2.78
CA ASN A 240 -27.24 -16.95 2.51
C ASN A 240 -27.46 -17.28 1.02
N ASP A 241 -27.05 -16.40 0.09
CA ASP A 241 -27.13 -16.72 -1.33
C ASP A 241 -26.19 -17.89 -1.69
N PRO A 242 -26.71 -19.07 -2.09
CA PRO A 242 -25.87 -20.22 -2.43
C PRO A 242 -25.03 -20.02 -3.70
N TYR A 243 -25.38 -19.03 -4.54
CA TYR A 243 -24.70 -18.75 -5.82
C TYR A 243 -23.69 -17.60 -5.75
N LYS A 244 -23.68 -16.85 -4.63
CA LYS A 244 -22.76 -15.73 -4.37
C LYS A 244 -22.77 -14.65 -5.46
N ILE A 245 -23.92 -14.34 -6.04
CA ILE A 245 -24.02 -13.28 -7.06
C ILE A 245 -23.98 -11.92 -6.37
N THR A 246 -23.10 -11.04 -6.84
CA THR A 246 -22.94 -9.69 -6.30
C THR A 246 -23.70 -8.64 -7.14
N SER A 247 -23.91 -7.45 -6.57
CA SER A 247 -24.43 -6.31 -7.35
C SER A 247 -23.49 -5.91 -8.49
N GLN A 248 -22.18 -6.05 -8.26
CA GLN A 248 -21.17 -5.66 -9.24
C GLN A 248 -21.19 -6.58 -10.46
N ASP A 249 -21.43 -7.89 -10.27
CA ASP A 249 -21.58 -8.84 -11.38
C ASP A 249 -22.71 -8.41 -12.32
N LEU A 250 -23.87 -8.09 -11.74
CA LEU A 250 -25.03 -7.62 -12.50
C LEU A 250 -24.76 -6.28 -13.19
N LYS A 251 -24.15 -5.31 -12.50
CA LYS A 251 -23.81 -4.00 -13.08
C LYS A 251 -22.88 -4.16 -14.27
N THR A 252 -21.89 -5.02 -14.15
CA THR A 252 -20.86 -5.24 -15.17
C THR A 252 -21.45 -5.90 -16.42
N GLU A 253 -22.26 -6.94 -16.23
CA GLU A 253 -22.92 -7.62 -17.35
C GLU A 253 -23.95 -6.73 -18.03
N LEU A 254 -24.77 -5.99 -17.28
CA LEU A 254 -25.72 -5.02 -17.84
C LEU A 254 -25.01 -3.96 -18.68
N ARG A 255 -23.92 -3.39 -18.16
CA ARG A 255 -23.10 -2.40 -18.87
C ARG A 255 -22.52 -2.97 -20.16
N THR A 256 -22.04 -4.21 -20.11
CA THR A 256 -21.51 -4.93 -21.28
C THR A 256 -22.61 -5.13 -22.33
N THR A 257 -23.84 -5.45 -21.91
CA THR A 257 -24.99 -5.57 -22.81
C THR A 257 -25.35 -4.24 -23.47
N ILE A 258 -25.45 -3.14 -22.71
CA ILE A 258 -25.76 -1.82 -23.26
C ILE A 258 -24.69 -1.39 -24.27
N ALA A 259 -23.42 -1.66 -24.00
CA ALA A 259 -22.30 -1.31 -24.88
C ALA A 259 -22.08 -2.29 -26.06
N SER A 260 -22.91 -3.33 -26.22
CA SER A 260 -22.64 -4.43 -27.17
C SER A 260 -23.05 -4.17 -28.62
N GLN A 261 -23.81 -3.10 -28.90
CA GLN A 261 -24.34 -2.77 -30.22
C GLN A 261 -24.40 -1.25 -30.44
N SER A 262 -23.67 -0.74 -31.43
CA SER A 262 -23.57 0.69 -31.72
C SER A 262 -24.94 1.33 -32.02
N GLN A 263 -25.84 0.62 -32.68
CA GLN A 263 -27.19 1.13 -33.00
C GLN A 263 -28.04 1.42 -31.75
N PHE A 264 -27.66 0.95 -30.56
CA PHE A 264 -28.30 1.37 -29.32
C PHE A 264 -28.00 2.82 -28.93
N ALA A 265 -27.02 3.48 -29.54
CA ALA A 265 -26.67 4.88 -29.24
C ALA A 265 -27.87 5.84 -29.25
N GLN A 266 -28.84 5.60 -30.15
CA GLN A 266 -30.09 6.37 -30.25
C GLN A 266 -30.91 6.36 -28.95
N ASP A 267 -30.91 5.25 -28.22
CA ASP A 267 -31.66 5.09 -26.96
C ASP A 267 -30.76 5.25 -25.73
N THR A 268 -29.53 4.71 -25.80
CA THR A 268 -28.55 4.68 -24.72
C THR A 268 -28.15 6.08 -24.27
N PHE A 269 -27.75 6.96 -25.19
CA PHE A 269 -27.23 8.28 -24.78
C PHE A 269 -28.32 9.16 -24.16
N PRO A 270 -29.51 9.35 -24.77
CA PRO A 270 -30.59 10.11 -24.14
C PRO A 270 -30.96 9.57 -22.75
N SER A 271 -31.08 8.25 -22.62
CA SER A 271 -31.45 7.61 -21.34
C SER A 271 -30.38 7.79 -20.28
N LEU A 272 -29.10 7.65 -20.63
CA LEU A 272 -27.98 7.86 -19.71
C LEU A 272 -27.84 9.33 -19.30
N PHE A 273 -28.03 10.27 -20.21
CA PHE A 273 -27.99 11.71 -19.89
C PHE A 273 -29.12 12.11 -18.93
N GLU A 274 -30.33 11.56 -19.09
CA GLU A 274 -31.41 11.76 -18.12
C GLU A 274 -30.97 11.26 -16.74
N LYS A 275 -30.38 10.06 -16.66
CA LYS A 275 -29.90 9.49 -15.39
C LYS A 275 -28.70 10.23 -14.79
N LEU A 276 -27.88 10.91 -15.61
CA LEU A 276 -26.76 11.73 -15.14
C LEU A 276 -27.25 12.90 -14.27
N THR A 277 -28.48 13.38 -14.47
CA THR A 277 -29.10 14.44 -13.64
C THR A 277 -29.49 13.97 -12.22
N SER A 278 -29.26 12.70 -11.88
CA SER A 278 -29.54 12.16 -10.55
C SER A 278 -28.74 12.87 -9.46
N THR A 279 -29.37 13.13 -8.32
CA THR A 279 -28.67 13.62 -7.12
C THR A 279 -27.86 12.55 -6.39
N ASN A 280 -27.98 11.28 -6.78
CA ASN A 280 -27.23 10.18 -6.17
C ASN A 280 -25.88 10.00 -6.88
N PRO A 281 -24.73 10.23 -6.19
CA PRO A 281 -23.41 10.08 -6.79
C PRO A 281 -23.14 8.67 -7.35
N ALA A 282 -23.62 7.63 -6.68
CA ALA A 282 -23.43 6.24 -7.14
C ALA A 282 -24.13 5.98 -8.48
N VAL A 283 -25.30 6.58 -8.70
CA VAL A 283 -26.03 6.48 -9.97
C VAL A 283 -25.28 7.23 -11.08
N ARG A 284 -24.82 8.45 -10.80
CA ARG A 284 -24.02 9.25 -11.76
C ARG A 284 -22.72 8.52 -12.14
N ASN A 285 -22.05 7.90 -11.17
CA ASN A 285 -20.87 7.09 -11.43
C ASN A 285 -21.19 5.85 -12.30
N ASP A 286 -22.27 5.12 -11.99
CA ASP A 286 -22.73 4.01 -12.83
C ASP A 286 -23.00 4.48 -14.27
N VAL A 287 -23.62 5.65 -14.45
CA VAL A 287 -23.87 6.30 -15.76
C VAL A 287 -22.57 6.55 -16.50
N LEU A 288 -21.60 7.24 -15.88
CA LEU A 288 -20.35 7.61 -16.52
C LEU A 288 -19.51 6.39 -16.92
N GLN A 289 -19.46 5.38 -16.05
CA GLN A 289 -18.82 4.11 -16.39
C GLN A 289 -19.53 3.42 -17.56
N CYS A 290 -20.87 3.52 -17.65
CA CYS A 290 -21.62 2.97 -18.79
C CYS A 290 -21.35 3.74 -20.08
N ILE A 291 -21.35 5.07 -20.05
CA ILE A 291 -20.96 5.91 -21.20
C ILE A 291 -19.53 5.55 -21.63
N CYS A 292 -18.61 5.36 -20.68
CA CYS A 292 -17.23 4.95 -20.96
C CYS A 292 -17.18 3.64 -21.75
N SER A 293 -17.88 2.59 -21.29
CA SER A 293 -17.97 1.33 -22.01
C SER A 293 -18.62 1.47 -23.39
N CYS A 294 -19.63 2.33 -23.55
CA CYS A 294 -20.22 2.61 -24.86
C CYS A 294 -19.22 3.27 -25.81
N VAL A 295 -18.47 4.28 -25.34
CA VAL A 295 -17.43 4.96 -26.14
C VAL A 295 -16.32 3.99 -26.57
N GLU A 296 -15.95 3.03 -25.73
CA GLU A 296 -14.95 2.03 -26.08
C GLU A 296 -15.41 1.05 -27.16
N ASN A 297 -16.67 0.59 -27.05
CA ASN A 297 -17.18 -0.53 -27.84
C ASN A 297 -18.00 -0.13 -29.07
N TYR A 298 -18.61 1.05 -29.08
CA TYR A 298 -19.31 1.54 -30.26
C TYR A 298 -18.32 1.89 -31.39
N SER A 299 -18.82 1.82 -32.62
CA SER A 299 -18.02 2.16 -33.80
C SER A 299 -17.76 3.67 -33.88
N SER A 300 -16.66 4.05 -34.52
CA SER A 300 -16.29 5.47 -34.64
C SER A 300 -17.39 6.24 -35.38
N GLU A 301 -17.98 5.67 -36.43
CA GLU A 301 -19.05 6.29 -37.24
C GLU A 301 -20.29 6.63 -36.41
N THR A 302 -20.65 5.77 -35.44
CA THR A 302 -21.73 6.08 -34.51
C THR A 302 -21.33 7.22 -33.58
N LEU A 303 -20.13 7.18 -33.00
CA LEU A 303 -19.67 8.24 -32.08
C LEU A 303 -19.53 9.60 -32.77
N GLU A 304 -19.23 9.65 -34.07
CA GLU A 304 -19.23 10.89 -34.87
C GLU A 304 -20.59 11.61 -34.84
N GLN A 305 -21.69 10.86 -34.69
CA GLN A 305 -23.04 11.41 -34.63
C GLN A 305 -23.40 11.97 -33.24
N TYR A 306 -22.74 11.50 -32.18
CA TYR A 306 -23.12 11.78 -30.79
C TYR A 306 -22.07 12.57 -29.99
N TRP A 307 -20.86 12.79 -30.49
CA TRP A 307 -19.79 13.43 -29.70
C TRP A 307 -20.18 14.81 -29.15
N VAL A 308 -20.95 15.60 -29.90
CA VAL A 308 -21.44 16.93 -29.45
C VAL A 308 -22.34 16.77 -28.22
N ALA A 309 -23.28 15.83 -28.28
CA ALA A 309 -24.20 15.56 -27.18
C ALA A 309 -23.48 15.02 -25.94
N ILE A 310 -22.48 14.15 -26.13
CA ILE A 310 -21.64 13.64 -25.04
C ILE A 310 -20.83 14.80 -24.42
N TRP A 311 -20.22 15.64 -25.23
CA TRP A 311 -19.47 16.82 -24.76
C TRP A 311 -20.36 17.78 -23.95
N ASP A 312 -21.54 18.12 -24.47
CA ASP A 312 -22.47 19.04 -23.82
C ASP A 312 -23.04 18.48 -22.51
N ALA A 313 -23.26 17.17 -22.43
CA ALA A 313 -23.71 16.51 -21.22
C ALA A 313 -22.62 16.47 -20.13
N LEU A 314 -21.34 16.35 -20.51
CA LEU A 314 -20.25 16.03 -19.59
C LEU A 314 -19.39 17.22 -19.18
N LYS A 315 -19.20 18.24 -20.03
CA LYS A 315 -18.28 19.36 -19.74
C LYS A 315 -18.65 20.09 -18.44
N PHE A 316 -19.95 20.21 -18.16
CA PHE A 316 -20.46 20.88 -16.97
C PHE A 316 -20.26 20.10 -15.67
N GLU A 317 -20.09 18.77 -15.72
CA GLU A 317 -19.70 17.98 -14.55
C GLU A 317 -18.33 18.39 -14.03
N ILE A 318 -17.44 18.91 -14.88
CA ILE A 318 -16.17 19.47 -14.43
C ILE A 318 -16.29 20.98 -14.19
N LEU A 319 -16.87 21.75 -15.12
CA LEU A 319 -16.92 23.22 -15.02
C LEU A 319 -17.65 23.74 -13.78
N HIS A 320 -18.68 23.04 -13.29
CA HIS A 320 -19.48 23.49 -12.15
C HIS A 320 -19.06 22.90 -10.80
N ASN A 321 -18.18 21.89 -10.77
CA ASN A 321 -17.77 21.22 -9.54
C ASN A 321 -16.35 21.62 -9.11
N ASP A 322 -16.03 21.33 -7.84
CA ASP A 322 -14.72 21.64 -7.30
C ASP A 322 -13.66 20.62 -7.74
N ALA A 323 -12.69 21.09 -8.51
CA ALA A 323 -11.63 20.28 -9.10
C ALA A 323 -10.40 20.17 -8.18
N LEU A 324 -10.58 20.10 -6.85
CA LEU A 324 -9.48 20.04 -5.88
C LEU A 324 -8.66 18.76 -5.95
N ILE A 325 -9.27 17.63 -6.36
CA ILE A 325 -8.59 16.35 -6.51
C ILE A 325 -7.47 16.41 -7.55
N PHE A 326 -7.65 17.23 -8.59
CA PHE A 326 -6.67 17.42 -9.64
C PHE A 326 -5.63 18.45 -9.18
N LYS A 327 -4.39 17.96 -9.02
CA LYS A 327 -3.25 18.72 -8.52
C LYS A 327 -2.27 19.03 -9.65
N PRO A 328 -1.87 20.30 -9.85
CA PRO A 328 -0.85 20.67 -10.83
C PRO A 328 0.47 19.93 -10.65
N GLU A 329 0.85 19.61 -9.42
CA GLU A 329 2.10 18.92 -9.08
C GLU A 329 2.09 17.40 -9.33
N ALA A 330 0.94 16.81 -9.67
CA ALA A 330 0.80 15.39 -9.96
C ALA A 330 1.44 15.01 -11.32
N ASP A 331 1.79 13.73 -11.47
CA ASP A 331 2.38 13.17 -12.70
C ASP A 331 1.36 12.74 -13.76
N SER A 332 0.09 12.69 -13.39
CA SER A 332 -1.03 12.44 -14.29
C SER A 332 -2.15 13.41 -13.96
N ILE A 333 -2.85 13.89 -14.99
CA ILE A 333 -4.04 14.72 -14.81
C ILE A 333 -5.19 13.84 -14.30
N ILE A 334 -5.35 12.65 -14.87
CA ILE A 334 -6.36 11.67 -14.47
C ILE A 334 -5.70 10.69 -13.48
N PRO A 335 -6.13 10.63 -12.21
CA PRO A 335 -5.61 9.69 -11.23
C PRO A 335 -5.77 8.22 -11.67
N LEU A 336 -4.72 7.41 -11.51
CA LEU A 336 -4.67 6.03 -12.03
C LEU A 336 -5.61 5.04 -11.31
N ASN A 337 -5.96 5.29 -10.04
CA ASN A 337 -6.72 4.35 -9.20
C ASN A 337 -8.15 4.82 -8.92
N ALA A 338 -8.90 5.19 -9.97
CA ALA A 338 -10.29 5.64 -9.86
C ALA A 338 -11.22 4.57 -9.25
N GLU A 339 -10.95 3.29 -9.53
CA GLU A 339 -11.77 2.16 -9.08
C GLU A 339 -11.73 1.95 -7.56
N ALA A 340 -10.63 2.32 -6.91
CA ALA A 340 -10.45 2.17 -5.46
C ALA A 340 -11.29 3.16 -4.63
N LEU A 341 -11.82 4.20 -5.27
CA LEU A 341 -12.74 5.15 -4.62
C LEU A 341 -14.12 4.51 -4.45
N ASP A 342 -14.80 4.87 -3.36
CA ASP A 342 -16.17 4.45 -3.11
C ASP A 342 -17.11 4.95 -4.23
N ASP A 343 -18.14 4.18 -4.58
CA ASP A 343 -19.06 4.56 -5.65
C ASP A 343 -19.84 5.84 -5.34
N SER A 344 -19.98 6.21 -4.07
CA SER A 344 -20.61 7.45 -3.63
C SER A 344 -19.70 8.68 -3.61
N ASP A 345 -18.39 8.52 -3.91
CA ASP A 345 -17.43 9.61 -3.93
C ASP A 345 -17.63 10.51 -5.16
N GLU A 346 -17.91 11.79 -4.94
CA GLU A 346 -18.10 12.75 -6.04
C GLU A 346 -16.84 12.97 -6.87
N ASN A 347 -15.65 12.74 -6.31
CA ASN A 347 -14.42 12.83 -7.10
C ASN A 347 -14.33 11.72 -8.15
N LYS A 348 -14.92 10.55 -7.89
CA LYS A 348 -14.96 9.42 -8.84
C LYS A 348 -15.73 9.83 -10.10
N ILE A 349 -16.80 10.61 -9.95
CA ILE A 349 -17.58 11.20 -11.06
C ILE A 349 -16.67 12.09 -11.92
N LEU A 350 -15.96 13.04 -11.30
CA LEU A 350 -15.05 13.93 -12.03
C LEU A 350 -13.98 13.14 -12.80
N ILE A 351 -13.39 12.11 -12.17
CA ILE A 351 -12.38 11.28 -12.81
C ILE A 351 -12.96 10.54 -14.03
N TYR A 352 -14.10 9.85 -13.88
CA TYR A 352 -14.71 9.12 -15.00
C TYR A 352 -15.20 10.05 -16.11
N THR A 353 -15.65 11.27 -15.79
CA THR A 353 -15.96 12.29 -16.80
C THR A 353 -14.75 12.59 -17.69
N LEU A 354 -13.57 12.83 -17.10
CA LEU A 354 -12.34 13.05 -17.88
C LEU A 354 -11.93 11.81 -18.68
N ILE A 355 -12.06 10.60 -18.10
CA ILE A 355 -11.76 9.33 -18.79
C ILE A 355 -12.65 9.17 -20.03
N VAL A 356 -13.95 9.43 -19.91
CA VAL A 356 -14.90 9.33 -21.03
C VAL A 356 -14.51 10.28 -22.15
N LEU A 357 -14.27 11.56 -21.83
CA LEU A 357 -13.92 12.57 -22.83
C LEU A 357 -12.55 12.30 -23.49
N GLN A 358 -11.57 11.83 -22.72
CA GLN A 358 -10.27 11.41 -23.25
C GLN A 358 -10.41 10.23 -24.22
N LYS A 359 -11.14 9.18 -23.84
CA LYS A 359 -11.37 8.00 -24.70
C LYS A 359 -12.18 8.34 -25.94
N LEU A 360 -13.17 9.22 -25.83
CA LEU A 360 -13.93 9.71 -26.98
C LEU A 360 -13.01 10.42 -27.97
N ALA A 361 -12.16 11.32 -27.48
CA ALA A 361 -11.20 12.02 -28.31
C ALA A 361 -10.18 11.08 -28.97
N GLN A 362 -9.73 10.06 -28.26
CA GLN A 362 -8.83 9.05 -28.80
C GLN A 362 -9.51 8.22 -29.90
N LYS A 363 -10.76 7.80 -29.69
CA LYS A 363 -11.53 6.98 -30.64
C LYS A 363 -11.83 7.73 -31.95
N LEU A 364 -11.93 9.05 -31.88
CA LEU A 364 -12.22 9.95 -33.00
C LEU A 364 -10.98 10.63 -33.59
N GLU A 365 -9.76 10.25 -33.19
CA GLU A 365 -8.53 10.88 -33.69
C GLU A 365 -8.41 10.84 -35.22
N HIS A 366 -8.80 9.71 -35.82
CA HIS A 366 -8.73 9.47 -37.26
C HIS A 366 -10.06 9.72 -38.00
N ALA A 367 -11.08 10.20 -37.28
CA ALA A 367 -12.40 10.49 -37.83
C ALA A 367 -12.42 11.84 -38.57
N GLU A 368 -13.36 12.01 -39.51
CA GLU A 368 -13.55 13.29 -40.21
C GLU A 368 -13.99 14.41 -39.24
N SER A 369 -14.73 14.03 -38.19
CA SER A 369 -15.17 14.92 -37.12
C SER A 369 -14.06 15.42 -36.18
N PHE A 370 -12.82 14.93 -36.26
CA PHE A 370 -11.73 15.36 -35.36
C PHE A 370 -11.47 16.87 -35.37
N GLU A 371 -11.42 17.45 -36.58
CA GLU A 371 -11.17 18.87 -36.80
C GLU A 371 -12.31 19.74 -36.23
N PRO A 372 -13.59 19.50 -36.59
CA PRO A 372 -14.74 20.12 -35.93
C PRO A 372 -14.75 19.96 -34.41
N MET A 373 -14.49 18.76 -33.91
CA MET A 373 -14.53 18.47 -32.47
C MET A 373 -13.52 19.31 -31.70
N THR A 374 -12.28 19.37 -32.21
CA THR A 374 -11.24 20.18 -31.58
C THR A 374 -11.59 21.66 -31.60
N ALA A 375 -12.11 22.16 -32.73
CA ALA A 375 -12.51 23.56 -32.86
C ALA A 375 -13.67 23.93 -31.92
N THR A 376 -14.68 23.07 -31.78
CA THR A 376 -15.79 23.26 -30.85
C THR A 376 -15.33 23.26 -29.40
N ILE A 377 -14.51 22.29 -28.99
CA ILE A 377 -13.97 22.22 -27.61
C ILE A 377 -13.18 23.49 -27.28
N ILE A 378 -12.30 23.95 -28.20
CA ILE A 378 -11.53 25.19 -28.01
C ILE A 378 -12.46 26.41 -27.94
N SER A 379 -13.43 26.51 -28.84
CA SER A 379 -14.37 27.63 -28.90
C SER A 379 -15.21 27.73 -27.63
N ASP A 380 -15.77 26.61 -27.15
CA ASP A 380 -16.60 26.54 -25.96
C ASP A 380 -15.85 26.96 -24.69
N LEU A 381 -14.57 26.60 -24.60
CA LEU A 381 -13.75 26.91 -23.44
C LEU A 381 -13.03 28.26 -23.56
N LYS A 382 -13.05 28.92 -24.72
CA LYS A 382 -12.24 30.13 -24.99
C LYS A 382 -12.45 31.24 -23.97
N SER A 383 -13.71 31.51 -23.60
CA SER A 383 -14.04 32.55 -22.61
C SER A 383 -13.30 32.33 -21.28
N HIS A 384 -13.19 31.08 -20.82
CA HIS A 384 -12.56 30.69 -19.56
C HIS A 384 -11.04 30.92 -19.48
N PHE A 385 -10.38 31.17 -20.62
CA PHE A 385 -8.95 31.43 -20.66
C PHE A 385 -8.59 32.90 -20.89
N THR A 386 -9.51 33.71 -21.45
CA THR A 386 -9.25 35.12 -21.80
C THR A 386 -9.01 36.02 -20.58
N SER A 387 -9.56 35.64 -19.41
CA SER A 387 -9.32 36.29 -18.11
C SER A 387 -8.86 35.27 -17.08
N LEU A 388 -7.68 35.49 -16.48
CA LEU A 388 -7.13 34.63 -15.42
C LEU A 388 -7.97 34.64 -14.12
N ASN A 389 -9.03 35.44 -14.02
CA ASN A 389 -9.86 35.56 -12.81
C ASN A 389 -11.14 34.71 -12.83
N GLU A 390 -11.40 33.92 -13.87
CA GLU A 390 -12.63 33.13 -13.89
C GLU A 390 -12.54 31.95 -12.93
N LYS A 391 -13.58 31.76 -12.11
CA LYS A 391 -13.66 30.65 -11.14
C LYS A 391 -13.55 29.27 -11.79
N THR A 392 -13.83 29.20 -13.08
CA THR A 392 -13.86 27.98 -13.91
C THR A 392 -12.57 27.80 -14.74
N SER A 393 -11.60 28.71 -14.69
CA SER A 393 -10.37 28.60 -15.50
C SER A 393 -9.61 27.31 -15.19
N LYS A 394 -9.47 26.93 -13.92
CA LYS A 394 -8.82 25.68 -13.52
C LYS A 394 -9.52 24.46 -14.13
N GLN A 395 -10.84 24.42 -14.04
CA GLN A 395 -11.70 23.36 -14.58
C GLN A 395 -11.54 23.26 -16.10
N ALA A 396 -11.55 24.39 -16.80
CA ALA A 396 -11.35 24.46 -18.25
C ALA A 396 -9.96 23.96 -18.67
N VAL A 397 -8.90 24.33 -17.91
CA VAL A 397 -7.53 23.82 -18.14
C VAL A 397 -7.48 22.30 -17.95
N ILE A 398 -8.09 21.77 -16.88
CA ILE A 398 -8.12 20.32 -16.63
C ILE A 398 -8.84 19.60 -17.77
N LEU A 399 -10.02 20.08 -18.17
CA LEU A 399 -10.79 19.53 -19.28
C LEU A 399 -9.95 19.47 -20.55
N ILE A 400 -9.43 20.62 -21.01
CA ILE A 400 -8.72 20.69 -22.28
C ILE A 400 -7.40 19.92 -22.25
N CYS A 401 -6.63 19.97 -21.16
CA CYS A 401 -5.39 19.22 -21.06
C CYS A 401 -5.64 17.72 -20.95
N SER A 402 -6.68 17.28 -20.22
CA SER A 402 -7.04 15.86 -20.12
C SER A 402 -7.47 15.28 -21.47
N THR A 403 -8.29 15.99 -22.25
CA THR A 403 -8.67 15.56 -23.60
C THR A 403 -7.47 15.61 -24.54
N GLY A 404 -6.58 16.59 -24.38
CA GLY A 404 -5.31 16.69 -25.10
C GLY A 404 -4.39 15.50 -24.93
N THR A 405 -4.46 14.79 -23.79
CA THR A 405 -3.66 13.56 -23.61
C THR A 405 -4.14 12.38 -24.47
N SER A 406 -5.20 12.54 -25.26
CA SER A 406 -5.67 11.49 -26.17
C SER A 406 -4.74 11.25 -27.36
N SER A 407 -4.07 12.30 -27.85
CA SER A 407 -3.15 12.23 -29.00
C SER A 407 -2.26 13.48 -29.08
N THR A 408 -1.06 13.30 -29.64
CA THR A 408 -0.13 14.40 -29.91
C THR A 408 -0.73 15.46 -30.84
N LYS A 409 -1.52 15.03 -31.84
CA LYS A 409 -2.21 15.94 -32.78
C LYS A 409 -3.19 16.87 -32.06
N PHE A 410 -3.99 16.35 -31.13
CA PHE A 410 -4.92 17.15 -30.35
C PHE A 410 -4.15 18.10 -29.42
N PHE A 411 -3.16 17.57 -28.70
CA PHE A 411 -2.34 18.34 -27.78
C PHE A 411 -1.65 19.54 -28.44
N ASN A 412 -1.07 19.35 -29.63
CA ASN A 412 -0.41 20.42 -30.38
C ASN A 412 -1.34 21.62 -30.64
N LYS A 413 -2.60 21.36 -31.03
CA LYS A 413 -3.61 22.41 -31.21
C LYS A 413 -3.94 23.14 -29.93
N ILE A 414 -4.02 22.42 -28.80
CA ILE A 414 -4.24 23.03 -27.49
C ILE A 414 -3.07 23.94 -27.13
N VAL A 415 -1.83 23.46 -27.29
CA VAL A 415 -0.62 24.23 -26.99
C VAL A 415 -0.60 25.51 -27.83
N GLN A 416 -0.81 25.42 -29.14
CA GLN A 416 -0.88 26.60 -30.02
C GLN A 416 -1.96 27.60 -29.60
N PHE A 417 -3.14 27.10 -29.18
CA PHE A 417 -4.22 27.94 -28.69
C PHE A 417 -3.89 28.62 -27.34
N LEU A 418 -3.45 27.85 -26.35
CA LEU A 418 -3.16 28.35 -24.99
C LEU A 418 -2.02 29.36 -24.98
N PHE A 419 -0.97 29.14 -25.77
CA PHE A 419 0.19 30.04 -25.86
C PHE A 419 0.05 31.13 -26.94
N SER A 420 -1.11 31.27 -27.57
CA SER A 420 -1.42 32.40 -28.45
C SER A 420 -1.52 33.72 -27.66
N PHE A 421 -1.23 34.85 -28.34
CA PHE A 421 -1.26 36.20 -27.75
C PHE A 421 -2.55 36.51 -26.99
N GLU A 422 -3.70 36.12 -27.55
CA GLU A 422 -5.02 36.40 -26.95
C GLU A 422 -5.19 35.72 -25.58
N VAL A 423 -4.56 34.55 -25.39
CA VAL A 423 -4.73 33.69 -24.22
C VAL A 423 -3.59 33.90 -23.20
N TRP A 424 -2.53 33.09 -23.24
CA TRP A 424 -1.40 33.22 -22.31
C TRP A 424 -0.12 33.78 -22.94
N GLY A 425 -0.07 33.91 -24.27
CA GLY A 425 1.15 34.26 -24.99
C GLY A 425 1.75 35.61 -24.58
N LYS A 426 0.90 36.63 -24.43
CA LYS A 426 1.28 37.96 -23.92
C LYS A 426 1.94 37.97 -22.54
N PHE A 427 1.66 36.97 -21.70
CA PHE A 427 2.20 36.87 -20.34
C PHE A 427 3.56 36.16 -20.30
N ILE A 428 3.72 35.14 -21.15
CA ILE A 428 4.91 34.28 -21.22
C ILE A 428 5.88 34.78 -22.31
N ARG A 429 5.48 35.78 -23.10
CA ARG A 429 6.19 36.34 -24.26
C ARG A 429 6.49 35.27 -25.31
N SER A 430 5.55 34.37 -25.53
CA SER A 430 5.67 33.27 -26.51
C SER A 430 5.21 33.64 -27.92
N ASP A 431 4.91 34.91 -28.15
CA ASP A 431 4.37 35.38 -29.43
C ASP A 431 5.49 35.41 -30.48
N LYS A 432 5.29 34.70 -31.59
CA LYS A 432 6.02 34.98 -32.84
C LYS A 432 5.44 36.30 -33.36
N LEU A 433 6.22 37.38 -33.33
CA LEU A 433 5.82 38.69 -33.86
C LEU A 433 5.49 38.58 -35.36
N GLU A 434 4.23 38.28 -35.69
CA GLU A 434 3.65 38.45 -37.02
C GLU A 434 2.72 39.66 -37.01
N THR A 435 3.30 40.86 -36.94
CA THR A 435 2.78 42.06 -37.64
C THR A 435 3.74 43.21 -37.43
N GLU A 436 4.44 43.59 -38.50
CA GLU A 436 5.11 44.88 -38.67
C GLU A 436 4.08 46.01 -38.71
N SER A 437 3.44 46.35 -37.58
CA SER A 437 2.70 47.60 -37.45
C SER A 437 2.24 47.83 -36.01
N GLU A 438 2.67 48.98 -35.50
CA GLU A 438 2.08 49.73 -34.40
C GLU A 438 2.49 49.34 -32.97
N THR A 439 3.46 50.14 -32.50
CA THR A 439 3.79 50.46 -31.11
C THR A 439 4.43 49.35 -30.28
N GLU A 440 5.75 49.48 -30.12
CA GLU A 440 6.49 49.20 -28.88
C GLU A 440 5.90 50.02 -27.71
N GLN A 441 4.64 49.82 -27.37
CA GLN A 441 4.23 50.00 -26.00
C GLN A 441 4.83 48.82 -25.26
N GLU A 442 5.84 49.07 -24.42
CA GLU A 442 6.15 48.18 -23.31
C GLU A 442 4.84 47.96 -22.55
N ILE A 443 4.11 46.89 -22.90
CA ILE A 443 2.97 46.47 -22.10
C ILE A 443 3.59 45.86 -20.87
N ASP A 444 3.77 46.70 -19.85
CA ASP A 444 4.06 46.26 -18.49
C ASP A 444 2.82 45.54 -17.96
N VAL A 445 2.61 44.31 -18.44
CA VAL A 445 1.58 43.40 -17.93
C VAL A 445 2.09 42.89 -16.58
N SER A 446 2.15 43.77 -15.59
CA SER A 446 2.46 43.39 -14.22
C SER A 446 1.32 42.51 -13.68
N ILE A 447 1.48 41.20 -13.82
CA ILE A 447 0.54 40.21 -13.31
C ILE A 447 0.67 40.21 -11.78
N THR A 448 -0.45 40.31 -11.06
CA THR A 448 -0.46 40.16 -9.59
C THR A 448 0.09 38.78 -9.19
N VAL A 449 0.76 38.68 -8.04
CA VAL A 449 1.34 37.41 -7.54
C VAL A 449 0.33 36.25 -7.53
N THR A 450 -0.94 36.49 -7.19
CA THR A 450 -2.00 35.46 -7.23
C THR A 450 -2.19 34.88 -8.64
N ARG A 451 -2.30 35.73 -9.66
CA ARG A 451 -2.44 35.31 -11.04
C ARG A 451 -1.19 34.64 -11.59
N GLN A 452 0.01 35.03 -11.14
CA GLN A 452 1.24 34.31 -11.48
C GLN A 452 1.19 32.88 -10.95
N ARG A 453 0.73 32.67 -9.70
CA ARG A 453 0.57 31.32 -9.12
C ARG A 453 -0.43 30.47 -9.91
N GLU A 454 -1.57 31.05 -10.28
CA GLU A 454 -2.61 30.36 -11.07
C GLU A 454 -2.08 29.98 -12.46
N LEU A 455 -1.40 30.89 -13.16
CA LEU A 455 -0.84 30.60 -14.47
C LEU A 455 0.24 29.50 -14.40
N ILE A 456 1.08 29.50 -13.37
CA ILE A 456 2.07 28.43 -13.15
C ILE A 456 1.39 27.09 -12.90
N ASP A 457 0.30 27.06 -12.13
CA ASP A 457 -0.49 25.84 -11.94
C ASP A 457 -1.11 25.35 -13.25
N TYR A 458 -1.62 26.25 -14.09
CA TYR A 458 -2.20 25.92 -15.38
C TYR A 458 -1.17 25.36 -16.36
N VAL A 459 0.00 26.02 -16.47
CA VAL A 459 1.16 25.52 -17.20
C VAL A 459 1.57 24.14 -16.67
N GLY A 460 1.44 23.92 -15.36
CA GLY A 460 1.67 22.63 -14.75
C GLY A 460 0.82 21.50 -15.33
N PHE A 461 -0.47 21.73 -15.60
CA PHE A 461 -1.31 20.74 -16.29
C PHE A 461 -0.87 20.51 -17.73
N VAL A 462 -0.45 21.55 -18.46
CA VAL A 462 0.08 21.42 -19.83
C VAL A 462 1.36 20.58 -19.87
N ILE A 463 2.30 20.82 -18.95
CA ILE A 463 3.54 20.03 -18.81
C ILE A 463 3.20 18.57 -18.49
N THR A 464 2.21 18.34 -17.63
CA THR A 464 1.77 17.00 -17.25
C THR A 464 1.16 16.27 -18.45
N ALA A 465 0.33 16.93 -19.25
CA ALA A 465 -0.22 16.35 -20.48
C ALA A 465 0.88 15.96 -21.48
N SER A 466 1.87 16.84 -21.70
CA SER A 466 3.04 16.53 -22.54
C SER A 466 3.84 15.34 -21.99
N LYS A 467 4.03 15.25 -20.67
CA LYS A 467 4.69 14.11 -20.01
C LYS A 467 3.93 12.80 -20.21
N VAL A 468 2.60 12.81 -20.11
CA VAL A 468 1.74 11.63 -20.28
C VAL A 468 1.79 11.09 -21.71
N LEU A 469 1.86 11.97 -22.72
CA LEU A 469 2.00 11.57 -24.13
C LEU A 469 3.33 10.89 -24.41
N ALA A 470 4.39 11.22 -23.66
CA ALA A 470 5.73 10.63 -23.75
C ALA A 470 6.38 10.69 -25.16
N GLU A 471 5.95 11.63 -26.01
CA GLU A 471 6.46 11.86 -27.37
C GLU A 471 6.75 13.35 -27.61
N PRO A 472 7.64 13.71 -28.57
CA PRO A 472 7.86 15.10 -28.97
C PRO A 472 6.57 15.79 -29.45
N ASN A 473 6.36 17.03 -29.01
CA ASN A 473 5.14 17.80 -29.26
C ASN A 473 5.43 19.31 -29.26
N ASP A 474 4.43 20.11 -29.64
CA ASP A 474 4.61 21.56 -29.85
C ASP A 474 5.02 22.33 -28.58
N LEU A 475 4.91 21.74 -27.37
CA LEU A 475 5.41 22.36 -26.15
C LEU A 475 6.94 22.62 -26.22
N TRP A 476 7.65 21.83 -27.02
CA TRP A 476 9.10 21.94 -27.21
C TRP A 476 9.49 23.29 -27.82
N ASP A 477 8.67 23.81 -28.73
CA ASP A 477 8.88 25.12 -29.36
C ASP A 477 8.72 26.27 -28.35
N PHE A 478 7.99 26.03 -27.26
CA PHE A 478 7.72 27.01 -26.21
C PHE A 478 8.63 26.85 -24.98
N LYS A 479 9.54 25.87 -24.96
CA LYS A 479 10.36 25.55 -23.78
C LYS A 479 11.18 26.76 -23.30
N ASP A 480 11.77 27.52 -24.21
CA ASP A 480 12.67 28.62 -23.86
C ASP A 480 11.89 29.79 -23.25
N HIS A 481 10.70 30.08 -23.79
CA HIS A 481 9.79 31.08 -23.23
C HIS A 481 9.33 30.70 -21.82
N LEU A 482 9.00 29.43 -21.61
CA LEU A 482 8.62 28.90 -20.29
C LEU A 482 9.76 28.99 -19.27
N LEU A 483 11.00 28.66 -19.68
CA LEU A 483 12.18 28.76 -18.83
C LEU A 483 12.50 30.22 -18.47
N ILE A 484 12.43 31.13 -19.44
CA ILE A 484 12.64 32.57 -19.18
C ILE A 484 11.59 33.09 -18.20
N PHE A 485 10.31 32.81 -18.46
CA PHE A 485 9.21 33.25 -17.61
C PHE A 485 9.33 32.71 -16.17
N MET A 486 9.52 31.40 -16.00
CA MET A 486 9.65 30.78 -14.69
C MET A 486 10.94 31.19 -13.97
N GLY A 487 12.06 31.29 -14.69
CA GLY A 487 13.35 31.74 -14.14
C GLY A 487 13.29 33.17 -13.61
N GLN A 488 12.72 34.10 -14.41
CA GLN A 488 12.52 35.48 -13.99
C GLN A 488 11.65 35.56 -12.73
N LEU A 489 10.52 34.85 -12.69
CA LEU A 489 9.65 34.85 -11.51
C LEU A 489 10.34 34.23 -10.28
N LEU A 490 11.11 33.16 -10.44
CA LEU A 490 11.83 32.52 -9.34
C LEU A 490 12.90 33.44 -8.73
N GLN A 491 13.60 34.20 -9.56
CA GLN A 491 14.68 35.10 -9.12
C GLN A 491 14.19 36.46 -8.62
N THR A 492 13.17 37.05 -9.24
CA THR A 492 12.71 38.42 -8.94
C THR A 492 11.63 38.50 -7.86
N SER A 493 10.89 37.42 -7.62
CA SER A 493 9.85 37.41 -6.58
C SER A 493 10.43 37.55 -5.18
N SER A 494 9.69 38.26 -4.32
CA SER A 494 10.06 38.49 -2.92
C SER A 494 10.33 37.17 -2.18
N ASN A 495 11.32 37.16 -1.29
CA ASN A 495 11.60 36.01 -0.41
C ASN A 495 10.46 35.70 0.58
N LEU A 496 9.48 36.61 0.72
CA LEU A 496 8.24 36.35 1.46
C LEU A 496 7.24 35.50 0.65
N GLU A 497 7.31 35.50 -0.68
CA GLU A 497 6.39 34.79 -1.58
C GLU A 497 6.80 33.33 -1.84
N LYS A 498 6.97 32.57 -0.75
CA LYS A 498 7.45 31.19 -0.81
C LYS A 498 6.54 30.26 -1.62
N SER A 499 5.23 30.49 -1.56
CA SER A 499 4.24 29.66 -2.26
C SER A 499 4.40 29.70 -3.78
N LEU A 500 4.67 30.87 -4.37
CA LEU A 500 4.90 30.99 -5.81
C LEU A 500 6.19 30.28 -6.21
N LYS A 501 7.29 30.52 -5.48
CA LYS A 501 8.57 29.86 -5.74
C LYS A 501 8.46 28.33 -5.67
N CYS A 502 7.70 27.78 -4.70
CA CYS A 502 7.45 26.35 -4.62
C CYS A 502 6.72 25.80 -5.85
N LYS A 503 5.67 26.49 -6.31
CA LYS A 503 4.92 26.08 -7.52
C LYS A 503 5.82 26.08 -8.75
N ILE A 504 6.68 27.11 -8.90
CA ILE A 504 7.65 27.17 -9.99
C ILE A 504 8.64 26.01 -9.90
N THR A 505 9.21 25.75 -8.71
CA THR A 505 10.11 24.61 -8.49
C THR A 505 9.46 23.30 -8.91
N GLN A 506 8.20 23.05 -8.53
CA GLN A 506 7.46 21.84 -8.91
C GLN A 506 7.31 21.69 -10.43
N GLN A 507 7.04 22.77 -11.16
CA GLN A 507 6.91 22.72 -12.63
C GLN A 507 8.26 22.52 -13.32
N LEU A 508 9.32 23.18 -12.85
CA LEU A 508 10.68 22.99 -13.34
C LEU A 508 11.17 21.55 -13.10
N THR A 509 10.84 20.94 -11.95
CA THR A 509 11.11 19.52 -11.69
C THR A 509 10.47 18.63 -12.73
N LYS A 510 9.21 18.89 -13.11
CA LYS A 510 8.53 18.08 -14.13
C LYS A 510 9.17 18.24 -15.50
N MET A 511 9.61 19.43 -15.89
CA MET A 511 10.36 19.61 -17.14
C MET A 511 11.67 18.82 -17.16
N LEU A 512 12.40 18.78 -16.03
CA LEU A 512 13.61 17.94 -15.87
C LEU A 512 13.34 16.43 -15.97
N LEU A 513 12.08 16.01 -15.78
CA LEU A 513 11.65 14.61 -15.84
C LEU A 513 11.00 14.24 -17.19
N ILE A 514 10.95 15.14 -18.17
CA ILE A 514 10.50 14.84 -19.54
C ILE A 514 11.72 14.53 -20.40
N SER A 515 11.76 13.32 -20.96
CA SER A 515 12.88 12.88 -21.79
C SER A 515 13.00 13.72 -23.07
N GLY A 516 14.19 14.25 -23.33
CA GLY A 516 14.51 14.98 -24.56
C GLY A 516 14.05 16.45 -24.62
N LEU A 517 13.19 16.91 -23.70
CA LEU A 517 12.67 18.29 -23.72
C LEU A 517 13.76 19.34 -23.46
N LEU A 518 14.63 19.10 -22.47
CA LEU A 518 15.64 20.05 -22.02
C LEU A 518 17.03 19.66 -22.53
N SER A 519 17.80 20.65 -22.95
CA SER A 519 19.23 20.47 -23.24
C SER A 519 20.05 20.39 -21.93
N ARG A 520 21.32 19.98 -22.04
CA ARG A 520 22.25 19.97 -20.90
C ARG A 520 22.38 21.34 -20.23
N GLU A 521 22.44 22.41 -21.02
CA GLU A 521 22.59 23.77 -20.48
C GLU A 521 21.29 24.25 -19.82
N ASP A 522 20.13 23.88 -20.36
CA ASP A 522 18.83 24.18 -19.74
C ASP A 522 18.71 23.51 -18.36
N ALA A 523 19.08 22.24 -18.26
CA ALA A 523 19.02 21.50 -16.99
C ALA A 523 19.97 22.10 -15.94
N LYS A 524 21.19 22.46 -16.34
CA LYS A 524 22.17 23.13 -15.46
C LYS A 524 21.68 24.51 -15.01
N LEU A 525 21.06 25.28 -15.91
CA LEU A 525 20.50 26.58 -15.60
C LEU A 525 19.42 26.49 -14.50
N ILE A 526 18.51 25.51 -14.62
CA ILE A 526 17.49 25.26 -13.60
C ILE A 526 18.15 24.90 -12.26
N LEU A 527 19.13 24.00 -12.27
CA LEU A 527 19.82 23.59 -11.04
C LEU A 527 20.61 24.75 -10.40
N ASN A 528 21.19 25.64 -11.20
CA ASN A 528 21.83 26.86 -10.69
C ASN A 528 20.82 27.74 -9.95
N TRP A 529 19.64 28.00 -10.53
CA TRP A 529 18.60 28.80 -9.87
C TRP A 529 18.13 28.17 -8.54
N LEU A 530 17.95 26.84 -8.52
CA LEU A 530 17.58 26.12 -7.30
C LEU A 530 18.71 26.17 -6.26
N GLY A 531 19.96 26.01 -6.69
CA GLY A 531 21.16 26.11 -5.86
C GLY A 531 21.34 27.50 -5.24
N GLU A 532 21.16 28.56 -6.02
CA GLU A 532 21.23 29.95 -5.54
C GLU A 532 20.17 30.25 -4.48
N ASN A 533 18.91 29.84 -4.71
CA ASN A 533 17.84 30.01 -3.73
C ASN A 533 18.12 29.19 -2.45
N MET A 534 18.61 27.96 -2.59
CA MET A 534 19.05 27.14 -1.46
C MET A 534 20.19 27.82 -0.67
N ALA A 535 21.21 28.33 -1.35
CA ALA A 535 22.33 29.03 -0.72
C ALA A 535 21.89 30.33 -0.02
N SER A 536 20.95 31.07 -0.62
CA SER A 536 20.37 32.27 -0.04
C SER A 536 19.62 31.94 1.27
N ILE A 537 18.77 30.92 1.29
CA ILE A 537 18.01 30.53 2.50
C ILE A 537 18.95 30.09 3.62
N THR A 538 19.98 29.30 3.28
CA THR A 538 20.93 28.75 4.25
C THR A 538 21.93 29.77 4.79
N SER A 539 22.24 30.86 4.06
CA SER A 539 23.22 31.87 4.48
C SER A 539 22.66 32.96 5.42
N HIS A 540 21.34 33.12 5.51
CA HIS A 540 20.72 34.12 6.38
C HIS A 540 20.74 33.66 7.86
N SER A 541 21.84 33.97 8.55
CA SER A 541 22.20 33.60 9.92
C SER A 541 21.25 34.05 11.05
N SER A 542 20.19 34.79 10.73
CA SER A 542 19.21 35.28 11.71
C SER A 542 18.10 34.28 12.04
N ASN A 543 17.94 33.21 11.27
CA ASN A 543 16.88 32.21 11.49
C ASN A 543 17.48 30.85 11.87
N SER A 544 17.39 30.48 13.16
CA SER A 544 17.94 29.23 13.68
C SER A 544 17.25 27.96 13.14
N ASP A 545 16.15 28.11 12.40
CA ASP A 545 15.28 27.03 11.93
C ASP A 545 15.04 27.08 10.40
N TRP A 546 16.05 27.48 9.63
CA TRP A 546 15.96 27.54 8.15
C TRP A 546 15.65 26.16 7.51
N GLN A 547 15.92 25.06 8.22
CA GLN A 547 15.61 23.69 7.75
C GLN A 547 14.10 23.43 7.60
N SER A 548 13.26 24.19 8.31
CA SER A 548 11.79 24.15 8.21
C SER A 548 11.23 25.01 7.07
N ASP A 549 12.08 25.72 6.32
CA ASP A 549 11.66 26.61 5.25
C ASP A 549 10.94 25.84 4.14
N LEU A 550 9.74 26.32 3.78
CA LEU A 550 8.87 25.69 2.79
C LEU A 550 9.54 25.57 1.40
N LEU A 551 10.25 26.62 0.96
CA LEU A 551 10.90 26.61 -0.35
C LEU A 551 12.11 25.68 -0.34
N LEU A 552 12.90 25.67 0.74
CA LEU A 552 14.01 24.72 0.87
C LEU A 552 13.52 23.28 0.82
N GLN A 553 12.43 22.95 1.53
CA GLN A 553 11.86 21.61 1.50
C GLN A 553 11.42 21.19 0.10
N GLU A 554 10.81 22.10 -0.67
CA GLU A 554 10.43 21.82 -2.05
C GLU A 554 11.64 21.69 -2.99
N ILE A 555 12.69 22.51 -2.82
CA ILE A 555 13.94 22.38 -3.58
C ILE A 555 14.60 21.02 -3.29
N VAL A 556 14.71 20.63 -2.02
CA VAL A 556 15.29 19.34 -1.63
C VAL A 556 14.47 18.20 -2.23
N LYS A 557 13.14 18.27 -2.14
CA LYS A 557 12.23 17.30 -2.75
C LYS A 557 12.43 17.22 -4.27
N SER A 558 12.56 18.36 -4.96
CA SER A 558 12.84 18.45 -6.40
C SER A 558 14.14 17.73 -6.76
N ILE A 559 15.24 18.03 -6.07
CA ILE A 559 16.55 17.45 -6.34
C ILE A 559 16.56 15.94 -6.07
N ILE A 560 15.92 15.50 -4.97
CA ILE A 560 15.75 14.06 -4.70
C ILE A 560 14.98 13.40 -5.85
N ARG A 561 13.87 14.00 -6.28
CA ARG A 561 12.98 13.45 -7.30
C ARG A 561 13.70 13.20 -8.62
N ILE A 562 14.50 14.16 -9.11
CA ILE A 562 15.27 14.00 -10.37
C ILE A 562 16.41 12.98 -10.27
N MET A 563 16.83 12.61 -9.05
CA MET A 563 17.86 11.60 -8.79
C MET A 563 17.28 10.20 -8.49
N THR A 564 15.95 10.08 -8.40
CA THR A 564 15.26 8.81 -8.07
C THR A 564 14.18 8.39 -9.07
N GLU A 565 13.60 9.32 -9.83
CA GLU A 565 12.54 9.06 -10.82
C GLU A 565 13.05 9.20 -12.26
N GLY A 566 12.62 8.30 -13.15
CA GLY A 566 12.99 8.30 -14.57
C GLY A 566 13.65 7.01 -15.04
N SER A 567 14.10 6.98 -16.30
CA SER A 567 14.93 5.88 -16.82
C SER A 567 16.33 5.91 -16.20
N GLU A 568 17.03 4.77 -16.15
CA GLU A 568 18.41 4.71 -15.60
C GLU A 568 19.38 5.67 -16.32
N GLU A 569 19.18 5.88 -17.63
CA GLU A 569 19.95 6.85 -18.43
C GLU A 569 19.69 8.29 -17.97
N MET A 570 18.43 8.68 -17.82
CA MET A 570 18.03 10.00 -17.32
C MET A 570 18.55 10.23 -15.90
N LEU A 571 18.44 9.22 -15.02
CA LEU A 571 18.94 9.28 -13.66
C LEU A 571 20.44 9.53 -13.62
N SER A 572 21.23 8.77 -14.40
CA SER A 572 22.67 8.94 -14.43
C SER A 572 23.08 10.34 -14.90
N VAL A 573 22.34 10.90 -15.87
CA VAL A 573 22.58 12.25 -16.40
C VAL A 573 22.20 13.32 -15.37
N ASN A 574 20.99 13.24 -14.79
CA ASN A 574 20.51 14.19 -13.79
C ASN A 574 21.40 14.20 -12.54
N VAL A 575 21.81 13.02 -12.06
CA VAL A 575 22.73 12.91 -10.92
C VAL A 575 24.08 13.55 -11.24
N SER A 576 24.61 13.35 -12.45
CA SER A 576 25.83 14.02 -12.89
C SER A 576 25.69 15.55 -12.85
N TYR A 577 24.54 16.11 -13.22
CA TYR A 577 24.33 17.56 -13.17
C TYR A 577 24.21 18.08 -11.74
N VAL A 578 23.52 17.35 -10.85
CA VAL A 578 23.44 17.70 -9.43
C VAL A 578 24.82 17.65 -8.77
N ILE A 579 25.66 16.67 -9.12
CA ILE A 579 27.06 16.58 -8.66
C ILE A 579 27.90 17.74 -9.18
N GLU A 580 27.68 18.18 -10.43
CA GLU A 580 28.46 19.26 -11.05
C GLU A 580 28.09 20.63 -10.45
N ILE A 581 26.81 20.84 -10.13
CA ILE A 581 26.27 22.16 -9.75
C ILE A 581 26.04 22.29 -8.24
N ILE A 582 25.28 21.38 -7.63
CA ILE A 582 24.80 21.53 -6.24
C ILE A 582 25.84 21.06 -5.23
N LEU A 583 26.49 19.92 -5.47
CA LEU A 583 27.42 19.34 -4.50
C LEU A 583 28.59 20.28 -4.14
N PRO A 584 29.27 20.97 -5.07
CA PRO A 584 30.35 21.90 -4.73
C PRO A 584 29.88 23.04 -3.82
N MET A 585 28.70 23.61 -4.09
CA MET A 585 28.11 24.70 -3.29
C MET A 585 27.90 24.31 -1.83
N LEU A 586 27.57 23.04 -1.57
CA LEU A 586 27.39 22.50 -0.23
C LEU A 586 28.74 22.14 0.41
N LEU A 587 29.67 21.57 -0.35
CA LEU A 587 30.98 21.14 0.14
C LEU A 587 31.86 22.30 0.63
N ASP A 588 31.73 23.48 0.01
CA ASP A 588 32.44 24.68 0.43
C ASP A 588 31.94 25.24 1.77
N ARG A 589 30.75 24.81 2.21
CA ARG A 589 30.03 25.31 3.40
C ARG A 589 29.79 24.24 4.46
N VAL A 590 30.55 23.14 4.41
CA VAL A 590 30.40 21.98 5.34
C VAL A 590 30.52 22.37 6.81
N SER A 591 31.31 23.39 7.14
CA SER A 591 31.48 23.87 8.51
C SER A 591 30.27 24.66 9.04
N GLU A 592 29.30 25.00 8.20
CA GLU A 592 28.11 25.73 8.60
C GLU A 592 27.03 24.79 9.16
N LYS A 593 26.40 25.22 10.27
CA LYS A 593 25.41 24.42 10.98
C LYS A 593 24.22 24.05 10.07
N GLY A 594 23.97 22.75 9.93
CA GLY A 594 22.84 22.19 9.20
C GLY A 594 23.09 21.89 7.72
N VAL A 595 24.25 22.28 7.16
CA VAL A 595 24.62 21.93 5.78
C VAL A 595 24.89 20.43 5.62
N LEU A 596 25.54 19.80 6.59
CA LEU A 596 25.73 18.34 6.60
C LEU A 596 24.40 17.57 6.56
N ASP A 597 23.41 17.99 7.34
CA ASP A 597 22.07 17.40 7.33
C ASP A 597 21.35 17.58 5.98
N LEU A 598 21.62 18.68 5.27
CA LEU A 598 21.12 18.90 3.92
C LEU A 598 21.80 17.96 2.91
N ILE A 599 23.11 17.76 3.01
CA ILE A 599 23.86 16.80 2.19
C ILE A 599 23.32 15.38 2.43
N ASP A 600 23.12 15.00 3.70
CA ASP A 600 22.56 13.71 4.09
C ASP A 600 21.21 13.48 3.39
N ARG A 601 20.30 14.45 3.50
CA ARG A 601 18.97 14.38 2.86
C ARG A 601 19.04 14.27 1.34
N LEU A 602 20.02 14.90 0.68
CA LEU A 602 20.19 14.81 -0.78
C LEU A 602 20.88 13.52 -1.23
N CYS A 603 21.57 12.81 -0.33
CA CYS A 603 22.32 11.61 -0.66
C CYS A 603 21.40 10.37 -0.79
N VAL A 604 20.69 10.29 -1.92
CA VAL A 604 19.73 9.22 -2.24
C VAL A 604 20.19 8.29 -3.37
N ASN A 605 21.31 8.59 -4.02
CA ASN A 605 21.81 7.87 -5.20
C ASN A 605 23.29 7.45 -5.04
N TYR A 606 23.63 6.24 -5.49
CA TYR A 606 24.99 5.68 -5.39
C TYR A 606 26.07 6.55 -6.04
N GLN A 607 25.82 7.11 -7.23
CA GLN A 607 26.81 7.94 -7.93
C GLN A 607 27.12 9.23 -7.15
N PHE A 608 26.09 9.83 -6.54
CA PHE A 608 26.26 10.99 -5.67
C PHE A 608 27.06 10.63 -4.42
N LEU A 609 26.71 9.52 -3.76
CA LEU A 609 27.43 9.02 -2.59
C LEU A 609 28.90 8.70 -2.89
N GLU A 610 29.20 8.10 -4.05
CA GLU A 610 30.56 7.77 -4.47
C GLU A 610 31.42 9.04 -4.60
N VAL A 611 30.93 10.07 -5.30
CA VAL A 611 31.66 11.34 -5.41
C VAL A 611 31.77 12.04 -4.06
N LEU A 612 30.70 12.07 -3.26
CA LEU A 612 30.70 12.63 -1.91
C LEU A 612 31.77 11.97 -1.03
N SER A 613 31.86 10.64 -1.06
CA SER A 613 32.82 9.87 -0.27
C SER A 613 34.27 10.22 -0.61
N ILE A 614 34.59 10.41 -1.89
CA ILE A 614 35.93 10.81 -2.35
C ILE A 614 36.24 12.23 -1.87
N ARG A 615 35.29 13.15 -1.97
CA ARG A 615 35.44 14.55 -1.53
C ARG A 615 35.64 14.64 -0.03
N TYR A 616 34.85 13.92 0.76
CA TYR A 616 35.00 13.85 2.21
C TYR A 616 36.31 13.20 2.63
N LEU A 617 36.76 12.12 1.99
CA LEU A 617 38.08 11.55 2.28
C LEU A 617 39.22 12.54 2.02
N ASN A 618 39.15 13.32 0.94
CA ASN A 618 40.15 14.35 0.67
C ASN A 618 40.15 15.44 1.76
N LYS A 619 38.96 15.91 2.16
CA LYS A 619 38.80 16.90 3.24
C LYS A 619 39.34 16.35 4.57
N LEU A 620 38.96 15.14 4.96
CA LEU A 620 39.46 14.47 6.17
C LEU A 620 40.96 14.16 6.10
N ALA A 621 41.56 14.03 4.93
CA ALA A 621 42.99 13.79 4.79
C ALA A 621 43.84 15.07 4.90
N TYR A 622 43.38 16.18 4.31
CA TYR A 622 44.20 17.36 4.06
C TYR A 622 43.74 18.63 4.79
N ASP A 623 42.44 18.79 5.05
CA ASP A 623 41.92 20.00 5.69
C ASP A 623 42.12 19.91 7.22
N GLU A 624 42.36 21.05 7.87
CA GLU A 624 42.46 21.14 9.33
C GLU A 624 41.07 21.36 9.94
N TYR A 625 40.50 20.30 10.50
CA TYR A 625 39.25 20.34 11.26
C TYR A 625 39.52 20.17 12.75
N ASP A 626 38.67 20.78 13.58
CA ASP A 626 38.59 20.42 14.99
C ASP A 626 37.98 19.02 15.16
N ARG A 627 37.98 18.51 16.40
CA ARG A 627 37.50 17.16 16.71
C ARG A 627 36.00 16.98 16.42
N GLU A 628 35.21 18.03 16.60
CA GLU A 628 33.75 17.99 16.40
C GLU A 628 33.43 17.94 14.91
N ALA A 629 33.96 18.88 14.12
CA ALA A 629 33.80 18.92 12.67
C ALA A 629 34.35 17.65 11.98
N PHE A 630 35.46 17.09 12.46
CA PHE A 630 35.99 15.82 11.96
C PHE A 630 35.01 14.66 12.20
N GLY A 631 34.41 14.60 13.39
CA GLY A 631 33.38 13.62 13.74
C GLY A 631 32.10 13.80 12.91
N ASP A 632 31.63 15.04 12.77
CA ASP A 632 30.40 15.39 12.05
C ASP A 632 30.45 14.97 10.57
N ILE A 633 31.60 15.11 9.91
CA ILE A 633 31.79 14.65 8.52
C ILE A 633 31.67 13.13 8.41
N ILE A 634 32.21 12.38 9.37
CA ILE A 634 32.11 10.90 9.40
C ILE A 634 30.65 10.48 9.68
N GLU A 635 29.99 11.17 10.61
CA GLU A 635 28.58 10.91 10.91
C GLU A 635 27.70 11.19 9.69
N SER A 636 27.92 12.31 9.00
CA SER A 636 27.23 12.65 7.75
C SER A 636 27.48 11.60 6.66
N LEU A 637 28.73 11.17 6.45
CA LEU A 637 29.02 10.09 5.50
C LEU A 637 28.29 8.79 5.84
N THR A 638 28.18 8.48 7.14
CA THR A 638 27.46 7.31 7.64
C THR A 638 25.95 7.42 7.37
N LYS A 639 25.35 8.57 7.68
CA LYS A 639 23.93 8.84 7.40
C LYS A 639 23.63 8.79 5.91
N SER A 640 24.45 9.45 5.10
CA SER A 640 24.40 9.44 3.63
C SER A 640 24.48 8.02 3.06
N PHE A 641 25.38 7.18 3.58
CA PHE A 641 25.49 5.78 3.18
C PHE A 641 24.22 4.98 3.52
N VAL A 642 23.72 5.09 4.76
CA VAL A 642 22.52 4.39 5.21
C VAL A 642 21.28 4.83 4.43
N GLN A 643 21.16 6.12 4.14
CA GLN A 643 20.07 6.68 3.35
C GLN A 643 20.08 6.14 1.91
N THR A 644 21.23 6.15 1.24
CA THR A 644 21.36 5.61 -0.12
C THR A 644 21.02 4.12 -0.15
N GLN A 645 21.50 3.35 0.84
CA GLN A 645 21.21 1.92 0.96
C GLN A 645 19.71 1.64 1.20
N ALA A 646 19.00 2.54 1.89
CA ALA A 646 17.57 2.43 2.13
C ALA A 646 16.73 2.74 0.88
N VAL A 647 17.19 3.64 0.01
CA VAL A 647 16.52 4.00 -1.26
C VAL A 647 16.71 2.92 -2.31
N LYS A 648 17.96 2.59 -2.65
CA LYS A 648 18.31 1.54 -3.63
C LYS A 648 19.53 0.76 -3.13
N PRO A 649 19.35 -0.42 -2.51
CA PRO A 649 20.45 -1.21 -1.96
C PRO A 649 21.52 -1.57 -3.01
N PHE A 650 22.79 -1.45 -2.65
CA PHE A 650 23.93 -1.82 -3.51
C PHE A 650 24.97 -2.65 -2.76
N LEU A 651 25.87 -3.29 -3.50
CA LEU A 651 27.02 -4.03 -2.96
C LEU A 651 28.21 -3.09 -2.79
N THR A 652 28.91 -3.19 -1.66
CA THR A 652 30.02 -2.30 -1.28
C THR A 652 31.40 -2.88 -1.62
N ASN A 653 31.48 -3.82 -2.56
CA ASN A 653 32.73 -4.47 -2.96
C ASN A 653 33.83 -3.48 -3.40
N SER A 654 33.46 -2.45 -4.17
CA SER A 654 34.38 -1.38 -4.60
C SER A 654 34.85 -0.54 -3.42
N TRP A 655 33.95 -0.24 -2.48
CA TRP A 655 34.24 0.50 -1.26
C TRP A 655 35.19 -0.28 -0.33
N GLN A 656 34.99 -1.59 -0.17
CA GLN A 656 35.90 -2.42 0.61
C GLN A 656 37.33 -2.39 0.04
N LYS A 657 37.47 -2.46 -1.28
CA LYS A 657 38.78 -2.48 -1.93
C LYS A 657 39.46 -1.11 -1.95
N ASN A 658 38.73 -0.04 -2.24
CA ASN A 658 39.31 1.26 -2.58
C ASN A 658 39.07 2.35 -1.51
N PHE A 659 37.96 2.28 -0.77
CA PHE A 659 37.60 3.29 0.23
C PHE A 659 38.14 2.92 1.62
N ILE A 660 37.88 1.70 2.11
CA ILE A 660 38.21 1.31 3.50
C ILE A 660 39.71 1.45 3.82
N PRO A 661 40.67 0.97 2.99
CA PRO A 661 42.09 1.05 3.32
C PRO A 661 42.52 2.49 3.58
N ARG A 662 42.17 3.39 2.65
CA ARG A 662 42.45 4.83 2.75
C ARG A 662 41.72 5.50 3.91
N PHE A 663 40.44 5.17 4.11
CA PHE A 663 39.64 5.70 5.23
C PHE A 663 40.28 5.34 6.57
N LEU A 664 40.56 4.06 6.81
CA LEU A 664 41.19 3.61 8.06
C LEU A 664 42.59 4.21 8.24
N GLY A 665 43.38 4.34 7.17
CA GLY A 665 44.69 5.01 7.23
C GLY A 665 44.58 6.47 7.69
N ILE A 666 43.59 7.22 7.21
CA ILE A 666 43.32 8.59 7.66
C ILE A 666 42.88 8.62 9.12
N ILE A 667 41.94 7.76 9.51
CA ILE A 667 41.43 7.68 10.88
C ILE A 667 42.59 7.35 11.83
N LEU A 668 43.34 6.27 11.61
CA LEU A 668 44.45 5.86 12.46
C LEU A 668 45.55 6.93 12.58
N LYS A 669 45.77 7.73 11.53
CA LYS A 669 46.76 8.81 11.54
C LYS A 669 46.28 10.09 12.24
N ARG A 670 44.99 10.44 12.11
CA ARG A 670 44.47 11.77 12.52
C ARG A 670 43.52 11.76 13.70
N SER A 671 42.82 10.66 13.98
CA SER A 671 41.82 10.61 15.06
C SER A 671 42.42 10.61 16.46
N GLY A 672 43.72 10.31 16.59
CA GLY A 672 44.34 10.02 17.88
C GLY A 672 43.60 8.89 18.61
N GLU A 673 43.46 9.02 19.93
CA GLU A 673 42.70 8.09 20.77
C GLU A 673 41.29 8.61 21.13
N GLU A 674 40.72 9.50 20.31
CA GLU A 674 39.40 10.09 20.56
C GLU A 674 38.25 9.06 20.44
N PRO A 675 37.55 8.74 21.55
CA PRO A 675 36.52 7.70 21.58
C PRO A 675 35.40 7.89 20.55
N VAL A 676 34.84 9.11 20.46
CA VAL A 676 33.65 9.40 19.65
C VAL A 676 33.94 9.25 18.15
N ILE A 677 35.08 9.76 17.68
CA ILE A 677 35.49 9.65 16.28
C ILE A 677 35.71 8.18 15.90
N LEU A 678 36.35 7.40 16.77
CA LEU A 678 36.57 5.96 16.54
C LEU A 678 35.27 5.16 16.54
N GLU A 679 34.27 5.54 17.34
CA GLU A 679 32.95 4.93 17.29
C GLU A 679 32.25 5.18 15.96
N LEU A 680 32.19 6.44 15.52
CA LEU A 680 31.58 6.84 14.25
C LEU A 680 32.28 6.17 13.06
N ALA A 681 33.62 6.17 13.06
CA ALA A 681 34.41 5.50 12.03
C ALA A 681 34.17 3.99 12.02
N GLY A 682 34.08 3.37 13.20
CA GLY A 682 33.76 1.96 13.34
C GLY A 682 32.39 1.62 12.77
N GLN A 683 31.37 2.45 13.02
CA GLN A 683 30.02 2.25 12.48
C GLN A 683 30.01 2.25 10.94
N LEU A 684 30.63 3.26 10.32
CA LEU A 684 30.75 3.32 8.85
C LEU A 684 31.50 2.10 8.31
N PHE A 685 32.65 1.76 8.92
CA PHE A 685 33.44 0.59 8.54
C PHE A 685 32.60 -0.70 8.61
N GLY A 686 31.89 -0.91 9.71
CA GLY A 686 31.00 -2.05 9.89
C GLY A 686 29.88 -2.09 8.84
N TYR A 687 29.24 -0.96 8.54
CA TYR A 687 28.21 -0.89 7.51
C TYR A 687 28.74 -1.22 6.12
N ILE A 688 29.91 -0.70 5.75
CA ILE A 688 30.52 -1.05 4.46
C ILE A 688 30.79 -2.56 4.42
N VAL A 689 31.37 -3.15 5.47
CA VAL A 689 31.61 -4.60 5.55
C VAL A 689 30.30 -5.40 5.50
N ARG A 690 29.20 -4.91 6.07
CA ARG A 690 27.91 -5.61 6.09
C ARG A 690 27.37 -5.92 4.70
N PHE A 691 27.62 -5.03 3.74
CA PHE A 691 27.06 -5.05 2.39
C PHE A 691 28.06 -5.52 1.32
N ILE A 692 29.23 -6.02 1.70
CA ILE A 692 30.10 -6.72 0.76
C ILE A 692 29.48 -8.07 0.39
N GLU A 693 29.92 -8.65 -0.71
CA GLU A 693 29.47 -9.97 -1.10
C GLU A 693 29.88 -11.04 -0.07
N LYS A 694 28.94 -11.93 0.28
CA LYS A 694 29.12 -12.96 1.30
C LYS A 694 30.43 -13.77 1.17
N SER A 695 30.85 -14.08 -0.06
CA SER A 695 32.07 -14.82 -0.37
C SER A 695 33.36 -14.14 0.11
N LYS A 696 33.35 -12.81 0.27
CA LYS A 696 34.53 -12.00 0.63
C LYS A 696 34.67 -11.75 2.14
N HIS A 697 33.69 -12.15 2.94
CA HIS A 697 33.74 -11.90 4.38
C HIS A 697 34.86 -12.66 5.08
N GLN A 698 35.21 -13.87 4.63
CA GLN A 698 36.29 -14.65 5.24
C GLN A 698 37.65 -13.94 5.06
N SER A 699 38.00 -13.59 3.82
CA SER A 699 39.25 -12.88 3.55
C SER A 699 39.29 -11.50 4.20
N THR A 700 38.15 -10.79 4.22
CA THR A 700 38.05 -9.49 4.90
C THR A 700 38.29 -9.60 6.40
N LEU A 701 37.81 -10.68 7.04
CA LEU A 701 38.09 -10.92 8.46
C LEU A 701 39.58 -11.19 8.67
N GLU A 702 40.20 -12.05 7.86
CA GLU A 702 41.62 -12.39 7.95
C GLU A 702 42.52 -11.15 7.80
N ASP A 703 42.26 -10.33 6.78
CA ASP A 703 43.01 -9.10 6.49
C ASP A 703 43.00 -8.14 7.70
N TYR A 704 41.82 -7.88 8.27
CA TYR A 704 41.71 -6.91 9.36
C TYR A 704 42.03 -7.50 10.74
N VAL A 705 41.90 -8.81 10.93
CA VAL A 705 42.42 -9.48 12.14
C VAL A 705 43.93 -9.35 12.20
N SER A 706 44.64 -9.49 11.07
CA SER A 706 46.09 -9.28 11.03
C SER A 706 46.43 -7.83 11.40
N VAL A 707 45.73 -6.85 10.82
CA VAL A 707 45.92 -5.43 11.13
C VAL A 707 45.69 -5.12 12.61
N PHE A 708 44.64 -5.66 13.23
CA PHE A 708 44.26 -5.30 14.59
C PHE A 708 44.96 -6.11 15.69
N LEU A 709 45.48 -7.32 15.41
CA LEU A 709 46.04 -8.22 16.41
C LEU A 709 47.53 -8.56 16.22
N ASN A 710 48.11 -8.43 15.02
CA ASN A 710 49.46 -8.93 14.71
C ASN A 710 50.56 -7.86 14.63
N ASN A 711 50.32 -6.66 15.18
CA ASN A 711 51.27 -5.53 15.11
C ASN A 711 51.65 -5.14 13.66
N ASP A 712 50.72 -5.31 12.71
CA ASP A 712 50.94 -5.03 11.29
C ASP A 712 50.91 -3.52 10.99
N VAL A 713 51.53 -3.15 9.87
CA VAL A 713 51.50 -1.77 9.35
C VAL A 713 50.38 -1.64 8.32
N HIS A 714 49.40 -0.77 8.60
CA HIS A 714 48.30 -0.47 7.68
C HIS A 714 48.49 0.91 7.08
N GLU A 715 48.64 1.02 5.76
CA GLU A 715 48.82 2.30 5.03
C GLU A 715 49.93 3.19 5.63
N GLY A 716 51.03 2.57 6.08
CA GLY A 716 52.17 3.26 6.68
C GLY A 716 52.01 3.68 8.15
N VAL A 717 50.91 3.29 8.82
CA VAL A 717 50.69 3.50 10.25
C VAL A 717 50.87 2.17 11.00
N SER A 718 51.78 2.14 11.98
CA SER A 718 51.96 1.00 12.87
C SER A 718 50.80 0.92 13.86
N MET A 719 50.19 -0.25 13.99
CA MET A 719 49.07 -0.48 14.89
C MET A 719 49.50 -1.46 16.00
N GLU A 720 49.42 -1.04 17.26
CA GLU A 720 49.70 -1.91 18.40
C GLU A 720 48.55 -2.89 18.63
N SER A 721 48.88 -4.15 18.91
CA SER A 721 47.93 -5.23 19.10
C SER A 721 46.93 -4.89 20.21
N LEU A 722 45.63 -4.99 19.88
CA LEU A 722 44.55 -4.76 20.84
C LEU A 722 44.54 -5.77 21.99
N SER A 723 45.30 -6.87 21.87
CA SER A 723 45.42 -7.93 22.88
C SER A 723 46.49 -7.67 23.94
N GLU A 724 47.35 -6.67 23.73
CA GLU A 724 48.48 -6.37 24.61
C GLU A 724 48.17 -5.20 25.57
N HIS A 725 47.56 -4.12 25.07
CA HIS A 725 47.27 -2.90 25.83
C HIS A 725 45.83 -2.39 25.62
N PRO A 726 45.17 -1.81 26.66
CA PRO A 726 43.83 -1.25 26.48
C PRO A 726 43.84 -0.05 25.54
N SER A 727 43.12 -0.13 24.42
CA SER A 727 43.03 0.97 23.45
C SER A 727 41.58 1.28 23.03
N PRO A 728 41.20 2.56 22.86
CA PRO A 728 39.90 2.94 22.29
C PRO A 728 39.67 2.42 20.87
N LYS A 729 40.73 2.04 20.14
CA LYS A 729 40.66 1.47 18.78
C LYS A 729 39.93 0.12 18.72
N ILE A 730 39.69 -0.53 19.86
CA ILE A 730 38.87 -1.73 19.99
C ILE A 730 37.47 -1.57 19.38
N THR A 731 36.95 -0.34 19.28
CA THR A 731 35.65 -0.07 18.67
C THR A 731 35.61 -0.30 17.16
N LEU A 732 36.73 -0.13 16.44
CA LEU A 732 36.83 -0.47 15.02
C LEU A 732 36.69 -1.99 14.83
N PHE A 733 37.38 -2.77 15.67
CA PHE A 733 37.30 -4.23 15.68
C PHE A 733 35.92 -4.74 16.10
N LYS A 734 35.30 -4.10 17.10
CA LYS A 734 33.92 -4.36 17.53
C LYS A 734 32.95 -4.31 16.35
N HIS A 735 32.97 -3.23 15.56
CA HIS A 735 32.03 -3.06 14.45
C HIS A 735 32.31 -4.00 13.27
N LEU A 736 33.58 -4.35 13.02
CA LEU A 736 33.94 -5.42 12.09
C LEU A 736 33.28 -6.74 12.49
N LEU A 737 33.50 -7.19 13.73
CA LEU A 737 32.95 -8.46 14.23
C LEU A 737 31.42 -8.45 14.26
N ALA A 738 30.80 -7.33 14.60
CA ALA A 738 29.35 -7.20 14.61
C ALA A 738 28.72 -7.37 13.22
N LYS A 739 29.42 -6.97 12.14
CA LYS A 739 28.84 -6.90 10.79
C LYS A 739 29.33 -7.97 9.80
N ILE A 740 30.40 -8.70 10.12
CA ILE A 740 30.87 -9.83 9.32
C ILE A 740 29.86 -11.01 9.31
N ASP A 741 29.79 -11.85 8.27
CA ASP A 741 28.87 -13.01 8.25
C ASP A 741 29.16 -13.95 9.43
N LYS A 742 28.13 -14.57 10.00
CA LYS A 742 28.28 -15.48 11.13
C LYS A 742 28.93 -16.82 10.77
N LYS A 743 28.98 -17.17 9.48
CA LYS A 743 29.57 -18.43 9.00
C LYS A 743 31.08 -18.36 8.81
N VAL A 744 31.68 -17.16 8.93
CA VAL A 744 33.13 -17.02 8.85
C VAL A 744 33.79 -17.73 10.04
N ILE A 745 34.98 -18.25 9.81
CA ILE A 745 35.80 -18.92 10.81
C ILE A 745 36.83 -17.90 11.31
N PHE A 746 36.97 -17.79 12.62
CA PHE A 746 37.97 -16.90 13.21
C PHE A 746 39.39 -17.40 12.85
N PRO A 747 40.32 -16.53 12.43
CA PRO A 747 41.70 -16.93 12.12
C PRO A 747 42.39 -17.47 13.39
N ASP A 748 42.97 -18.67 13.29
CA ASP A 748 43.66 -19.43 14.35
C ASP A 748 42.83 -19.99 15.53
N GLN A 749 43.30 -21.10 16.12
CA GLN A 749 42.70 -21.78 17.29
C GLN A 749 42.86 -21.01 18.63
N SER A 750 43.20 -19.72 18.57
CA SER A 750 43.54 -18.88 19.72
C SER A 750 42.35 -18.09 20.30
N GLN A 751 41.13 -18.28 19.79
CA GLN A 751 39.95 -17.55 20.28
C GLN A 751 39.78 -17.60 21.80
N GLY A 752 40.00 -18.76 22.43
CA GLY A 752 39.97 -18.89 23.89
C GLY A 752 41.02 -18.00 24.57
N ALA A 753 42.26 -18.01 24.06
CA ALA A 753 43.34 -17.18 24.57
C ALA A 753 43.11 -15.67 24.35
N LEU A 754 42.44 -15.30 23.25
CA LEU A 754 42.05 -13.91 22.97
C LEU A 754 40.93 -13.43 23.91
N ILE A 755 39.97 -14.30 24.22
CA ILE A 755 38.97 -14.02 25.25
C ILE A 755 39.66 -13.81 26.60
N ASP A 756 40.65 -14.63 26.96
CA ASP A 756 41.41 -14.50 28.21
C ASP A 756 42.18 -13.18 28.30
N SER A 757 42.85 -12.77 27.20
CA SER A 757 43.56 -11.49 27.16
C SER A 757 42.59 -10.32 27.30
N PHE A 758 41.45 -10.35 26.58
CA PHE A 758 40.45 -9.29 26.66
C PHE A 758 39.74 -9.23 28.02
N ILE A 759 39.51 -10.36 28.68
CA ILE A 759 39.00 -10.39 30.06
C ILE A 759 39.97 -9.69 31.01
N LYS A 760 41.28 -9.97 30.90
CA LYS A 760 42.31 -9.31 31.73
C LYS A 760 42.38 -7.81 31.44
N LEU A 761 42.34 -7.41 30.17
CA LEU A 761 42.36 -5.99 29.78
C LEU A 761 41.10 -5.25 30.24
N ALA A 762 39.92 -5.86 30.09
CA ALA A 762 38.66 -5.28 30.57
C ALA A 762 38.65 -5.12 32.10
N HIS A 763 39.16 -6.12 32.84
CA HIS A 763 39.26 -6.06 34.29
C HIS A 763 40.21 -4.96 34.78
N ASN A 764 41.35 -4.77 34.09
CA ASN A 764 42.38 -3.81 34.50
C ASN A 764 42.19 -2.39 33.92
N SER A 765 41.18 -2.17 33.07
CA SER A 765 40.96 -0.87 32.43
C SER A 765 40.18 0.07 33.35
N GLU A 766 40.80 1.21 33.69
CA GLU A 766 40.16 2.29 34.45
C GLU A 766 39.22 3.14 33.59
N ASN A 767 39.42 3.17 32.26
CA ASN A 767 38.59 3.95 31.34
C ASN A 767 37.31 3.17 30.99
N GLU A 768 36.15 3.69 31.44
CA GLU A 768 34.84 3.05 31.24
C GLU A 768 34.51 2.81 29.76
N TYR A 769 34.91 3.71 28.86
CA TYR A 769 34.65 3.58 27.42
C TYR A 769 35.45 2.43 26.80
N VAL A 770 36.74 2.37 27.13
CA VAL A 770 37.64 1.31 26.65
C VAL A 770 37.20 -0.04 27.20
N ARG A 771 36.91 -0.10 28.51
CA ARG A 771 36.37 -1.30 29.16
C ARG A 771 35.10 -1.80 28.47
N LEU A 772 34.14 -0.90 28.20
CA LEU A 772 32.91 -1.24 27.50
C LEU A 772 33.17 -1.78 26.08
N GLY A 773 34.12 -1.21 25.35
CA GLY A 773 34.54 -1.69 24.04
C GLY A 773 35.02 -3.14 24.07
N TYR A 774 35.89 -3.49 25.02
CA TYR A 774 36.36 -4.88 25.21
C TYR A 774 35.22 -5.81 25.64
N LEU A 775 34.35 -5.39 26.57
CA LEU A 775 33.20 -6.18 27.01
C LEU A 775 32.24 -6.52 25.86
N GLN A 776 31.99 -5.55 24.97
CA GLN A 776 31.18 -5.75 23.76
C GLN A 776 31.84 -6.71 22.76
N VAL A 777 33.16 -6.61 22.59
CA VAL A 777 33.93 -7.56 21.76
C VAL A 777 33.89 -8.97 22.35
N ILE A 778 34.05 -9.15 23.66
CA ILE A 778 33.91 -10.45 24.34
C ILE A 778 32.52 -11.05 24.06
N ALA A 779 31.46 -10.25 24.22
CA ALA A 779 30.10 -10.71 23.95
C ALA A 779 29.90 -11.12 22.47
N LEU A 780 30.50 -10.40 21.52
CA LEU A 780 30.48 -10.75 20.09
C LEU A 780 31.26 -12.03 19.80
N LEU A 781 32.44 -12.20 20.40
CA LEU A 781 33.24 -13.41 20.27
C LEU A 781 32.47 -14.63 20.78
N VAL A 782 31.84 -14.51 21.94
CA VAL A 782 30.98 -15.53 22.53
C VAL A 782 29.74 -15.79 21.65
N ASN A 783 29.10 -14.76 21.11
CA ASN A 783 27.90 -14.94 20.29
C ASN A 783 28.20 -15.65 18.95
N LYS A 784 29.33 -15.33 18.32
CA LYS A 784 29.60 -15.71 16.93
C LYS A 784 30.56 -16.87 16.76
N PHE A 785 31.62 -16.92 17.56
CA PHE A 785 32.75 -17.80 17.29
C PHE A 785 32.86 -18.97 18.28
N THR A 786 32.08 -18.98 19.36
CA THR A 786 32.07 -20.13 20.28
C THR A 786 31.04 -21.18 19.88
N LEU A 787 31.39 -22.45 20.08
CA LEU A 787 30.47 -23.58 19.89
C LEU A 787 29.33 -23.54 20.92
N GLY A 788 28.27 -24.30 20.64
CA GLY A 788 27.19 -24.48 21.63
C GLY A 788 27.68 -25.26 22.84
N ASN A 789 27.36 -24.79 24.06
CA ASN A 789 27.85 -25.39 25.31
C ASN A 789 29.38 -25.45 25.45
N ASP A 790 30.10 -24.43 24.97
CA ASP A 790 31.55 -24.35 25.10
C ASP A 790 32.00 -24.37 26.59
N GLU A 791 32.80 -25.36 26.97
CA GLU A 791 33.30 -25.53 28.33
C GLU A 791 34.24 -24.41 28.77
N SER A 792 35.03 -23.86 27.84
CA SER A 792 35.97 -22.77 28.15
C SER A 792 35.21 -21.50 28.52
N VAL A 793 34.18 -21.14 27.75
CA VAL A 793 33.30 -19.99 28.03
C VAL A 793 32.54 -20.21 29.34
N SER A 794 32.09 -21.44 29.58
CA SER A 794 31.40 -21.82 30.81
C SER A 794 32.29 -21.62 32.04
N LYS A 795 33.58 -21.98 31.94
CA LYS A 795 34.58 -21.74 32.98
C LYS A 795 34.81 -20.25 33.22
N HIS A 796 34.95 -19.45 32.16
CA HIS A 796 35.13 -18.00 32.30
C HIS A 796 33.94 -17.31 32.96
N PHE A 797 32.71 -17.73 32.62
CA PHE A 797 31.50 -17.22 33.28
C PHE A 797 31.51 -17.53 34.77
N LEU A 798 31.69 -18.79 35.16
CA LEU A 798 31.67 -19.21 36.56
C LEU A 798 32.75 -18.51 37.39
N GLN A 799 33.99 -18.47 36.90
CA GLN A 799 35.11 -17.82 37.61
C GLN A 799 34.88 -16.32 37.83
N SER A 800 34.28 -15.64 36.85
CA SER A 800 33.98 -14.20 36.96
C SER A 800 32.74 -13.95 37.83
N PHE A 801 31.72 -14.79 37.72
CA PHE A 801 30.48 -14.66 38.49
C PHE A 801 30.68 -14.95 39.98
N GLU A 802 31.48 -15.96 40.34
CA GLU A 802 31.81 -16.30 41.73
C GLU A 802 32.56 -15.17 42.45
N LYS A 803 33.42 -14.43 41.74
CA LYS A 803 34.11 -13.24 42.28
C LYS A 803 33.23 -12.00 42.33
N GLY A 804 32.14 -11.99 41.57
CA GLY A 804 31.22 -10.88 41.37
C GLY A 804 30.68 -10.20 42.64
N PRO A 805 30.39 -10.91 43.75
CA PRO A 805 29.98 -10.28 45.01
C PRO A 805 31.06 -9.37 45.62
N SER A 806 32.34 -9.71 45.41
CA SER A 806 33.50 -8.97 45.92
C SER A 806 34.13 -8.00 44.91
N ASP A 807 33.88 -8.20 43.62
CA ASP A 807 34.45 -7.41 42.53
C ASP A 807 33.41 -7.09 41.44
N SER A 808 33.14 -5.80 41.25
CA SER A 808 32.17 -5.30 40.27
C SER A 808 32.63 -5.53 38.82
N ALA A 809 33.94 -5.54 38.54
CA ALA A 809 34.44 -5.73 37.18
C ALA A 809 34.24 -7.18 36.71
N SER A 810 34.52 -8.15 37.58
CA SER A 810 34.23 -9.57 37.33
C SER A 810 32.74 -9.85 37.12
N LEU A 811 31.85 -9.18 37.88
CA LEU A 811 30.40 -9.28 37.64
C LEU A 811 30.02 -8.72 36.27
N GLU A 812 30.55 -7.55 35.88
CA GLU A 812 30.28 -6.96 34.56
C GLU A 812 30.71 -7.90 33.42
N ILE A 813 31.90 -8.49 33.51
CA ILE A 813 32.43 -9.48 32.55
C ILE A 813 31.48 -10.69 32.44
N ALA A 814 31.05 -11.26 33.57
CA ALA A 814 30.12 -12.39 33.59
C ALA A 814 28.80 -12.07 32.89
N ILE A 815 28.26 -10.86 33.09
CA ILE A 815 27.01 -10.42 32.47
C ILE A 815 27.15 -10.22 30.95
N TRP A 816 28.29 -9.71 30.47
CA TRP A 816 28.53 -9.57 29.02
C TRP A 816 28.76 -10.91 28.32
N ILE A 817 29.43 -11.87 28.98
CA ILE A 817 29.50 -13.26 28.51
C ILE A 817 28.08 -13.85 28.44
N LEU A 818 27.28 -13.67 29.49
CA LEU A 818 25.90 -14.13 29.54
C LEU A 818 25.04 -13.51 28.43
N LYS A 819 25.18 -12.21 28.16
CA LYS A 819 24.51 -11.53 27.03
C LYS A 819 24.82 -12.22 25.71
N GLY A 820 26.09 -12.51 25.43
CA GLY A 820 26.51 -13.19 24.20
C GLY A 820 25.88 -14.58 24.02
N LEU A 821 25.76 -15.35 25.11
CA LEU A 821 25.13 -16.67 25.15
C LEU A 821 23.61 -16.62 25.00
N ILE A 822 22.93 -15.74 25.74
CA ILE A 822 21.46 -15.66 25.73
C ILE A 822 20.94 -15.15 24.38
N VAL A 823 21.60 -14.16 23.78
CA VAL A 823 21.18 -13.61 22.48
C VAL A 823 21.15 -14.70 21.39
N LYS A 824 22.00 -15.73 21.48
CA LYS A 824 22.00 -16.92 20.60
C LYS A 824 21.14 -18.09 21.08
N LEU A 825 20.47 -17.98 22.23
CA LEU A 825 19.74 -19.06 22.91
C LEU A 825 20.62 -20.28 23.22
N ASP A 826 21.83 -20.04 23.70
CA ASP A 826 22.73 -21.12 24.11
C ASP A 826 22.20 -21.85 25.36
N PRO A 827 22.28 -23.19 25.44
CA PRO A 827 21.81 -23.92 26.62
C PRO A 827 22.61 -23.59 27.89
N SER A 828 23.92 -23.35 27.81
CA SER A 828 24.71 -22.86 28.95
C SER A 828 24.23 -21.47 29.38
N GLY A 829 23.88 -20.60 28.43
CA GLY A 829 23.29 -19.29 28.71
C GLY A 829 22.00 -19.36 29.53
N SER A 830 21.14 -20.35 29.25
CA SER A 830 19.90 -20.57 29.99
C SER A 830 20.17 -21.01 31.44
N LYS A 831 21.12 -21.92 31.64
CA LYS A 831 21.56 -22.36 32.98
C LYS A 831 22.16 -21.21 33.79
N PHE A 832 22.98 -20.39 33.16
CA PHE A 832 23.61 -19.23 33.79
C PHE A 832 22.59 -18.12 34.08
N LEU A 833 21.61 -17.92 33.21
CA LEU A 833 20.47 -17.05 33.50
C LEU A 833 19.74 -17.53 34.76
N ASP A 834 19.41 -18.82 34.85
CA ASP A 834 18.76 -19.38 36.03
C ASP A 834 19.58 -19.17 37.30
N LEU A 835 20.92 -19.31 37.24
CA LEU A 835 21.82 -19.01 38.36
C LEU A 835 21.74 -17.54 38.75
N VAL A 836 21.82 -16.62 37.80
CA VAL A 836 21.71 -15.17 38.03
C VAL A 836 20.36 -14.81 38.64
N VAL A 837 19.27 -15.37 38.13
CA VAL A 837 17.92 -15.13 38.67
C VAL A 837 17.78 -15.70 40.08
N THR A 838 18.33 -16.89 40.34
CA THR A 838 18.30 -17.50 41.68
C THR A 838 19.05 -16.64 42.69
N GLN A 839 20.24 -16.14 42.34
CA GLN A 839 21.00 -15.22 43.19
C GLN A 839 20.28 -13.87 43.40
N LEU A 840 19.53 -13.37 42.42
CA LEU A 840 18.71 -12.18 42.58
C LEU A 840 17.62 -12.35 43.65
N THR A 841 16.99 -13.53 43.71
CA THR A 841 15.84 -13.77 44.61
C THR A 841 16.24 -14.34 45.98
N GLU A 842 17.30 -15.15 46.04
CA GLU A 842 17.62 -15.97 47.22
C GLU A 842 18.86 -15.49 47.99
N SER A 843 19.75 -14.69 47.39
CA SER A 843 21.00 -14.26 48.05
C SER A 843 20.75 -13.42 49.31
N GLU A 844 21.62 -13.57 50.31
CA GLU A 844 21.60 -12.76 51.53
C GLU A 844 22.31 -11.41 51.34
N ASP A 845 23.17 -11.27 50.33
CA ASP A 845 23.87 -10.02 50.01
C ASP A 845 23.00 -9.08 49.17
N PHE A 846 22.40 -8.10 49.85
CA PHE A 846 21.53 -7.11 49.21
C PHE A 846 22.25 -6.24 48.17
N ARG A 847 23.56 -5.96 48.36
CA ARG A 847 24.32 -5.16 47.38
C ARG A 847 24.49 -5.95 46.09
N PHE A 848 24.73 -7.25 46.21
CA PHE A 848 24.81 -8.17 45.08
C PHE A 848 23.47 -8.30 44.34
N CYS A 849 22.34 -8.44 45.06
CA CYS A 849 21.00 -8.44 44.45
C CYS A 849 20.74 -7.15 43.65
N LYS A 850 21.12 -5.98 44.18
CA LYS A 850 20.97 -4.69 43.49
C LYS A 850 21.86 -4.56 42.25
N ALA A 851 23.08 -5.11 42.32
CA ALA A 851 23.99 -5.15 41.18
C ALA A 851 23.41 -6.04 40.06
N ILE A 852 22.96 -7.27 40.38
CA ILE A 852 22.31 -8.18 39.42
C ILE A 852 21.06 -7.54 38.81
N SER A 853 20.22 -6.89 39.62
CA SER A 853 19.03 -6.18 39.14
C SER A 853 19.39 -5.11 38.09
N SER A 854 20.47 -4.37 38.33
CA SER A 854 20.98 -3.37 37.39
C SER A 854 21.52 -3.99 36.10
N SER A 855 22.14 -5.18 36.18
CA SER A 855 22.67 -5.94 35.04
C SER A 855 21.60 -6.36 34.03
N PHE A 856 20.33 -6.51 34.44
CA PHE A 856 19.23 -6.75 33.49
C PHE A 856 19.04 -5.62 32.49
N THR A 857 19.52 -4.40 32.80
CA THR A 857 19.53 -3.29 31.83
C THR A 857 20.42 -3.63 30.63
N ILE A 858 21.54 -4.33 30.86
CA ILE A 858 22.45 -4.81 29.81
C ILE A 858 21.82 -6.01 29.08
N LEU A 859 21.26 -6.97 29.81
CA LEU A 859 20.65 -8.18 29.21
C LEU A 859 19.45 -7.85 28.32
N MET A 860 18.68 -6.81 28.65
CA MET A 860 17.47 -6.42 27.92
C MET A 860 17.66 -5.33 26.87
N SER A 861 18.79 -4.60 26.89
CA SER A 861 19.04 -3.52 25.94
C SER A 861 19.20 -4.00 24.50
N ASP A 862 18.64 -3.23 23.57
CA ASP A 862 18.84 -3.39 22.13
C ASP A 862 20.13 -2.67 21.72
N LEU A 863 21.23 -3.42 21.76
CA LEU A 863 22.54 -2.92 21.37
C LEU A 863 22.73 -2.98 19.85
N ASP A 864 23.36 -1.96 19.27
CA ASP A 864 23.60 -1.88 17.81
C ASP A 864 24.50 -3.02 17.29
N ILE A 865 25.33 -3.60 18.15
CA ILE A 865 26.16 -4.77 17.82
C ILE A 865 25.35 -6.07 17.66
N PHE A 866 24.12 -6.13 18.20
CA PHE A 866 23.23 -7.29 18.12
C PHE A 866 21.93 -6.98 17.38
N THR A 867 21.81 -5.79 16.81
CA THR A 867 20.65 -5.35 16.05
C THR A 867 21.08 -4.80 14.70
N ASN A 868 20.19 -4.89 13.72
CA ASN A 868 20.43 -4.33 12.40
C ASN A 868 19.30 -3.36 12.07
N LYS A 869 19.38 -2.15 12.62
CA LYS A 869 18.38 -1.07 12.44
C LYS A 869 18.20 -0.68 10.97
N GLU A 870 19.21 -0.95 10.14
CA GLU A 870 19.22 -0.68 8.70
C GLU A 870 18.24 -1.55 7.88
N ASN A 871 17.71 -2.66 8.41
CA ASN A 871 16.94 -3.66 7.64
C ASN A 871 15.41 -3.46 7.65
N SER A 872 14.91 -2.23 7.79
CA SER A 872 13.50 -2.01 8.11
C SER A 872 12.50 -2.29 6.97
N LYS A 873 12.92 -2.43 5.69
CA LYS A 873 11.98 -2.52 4.56
C LYS A 873 12.34 -3.46 3.39
N THR A 874 13.59 -3.92 3.22
CA THR A 874 14.03 -4.65 2.01
C THR A 874 14.89 -5.89 2.31
N ARG A 875 14.88 -6.88 1.39
CA ARG A 875 15.81 -8.02 1.45
C ARG A 875 17.25 -7.51 1.30
N ILE A 876 18.13 -7.96 2.19
CA ILE A 876 19.55 -7.58 2.17
C ILE A 876 20.21 -8.13 0.91
N ILE A 877 20.64 -7.22 0.03
CA ILE A 877 21.24 -7.56 -1.28
C ILE A 877 22.49 -8.44 -1.17
N SER A 878 23.27 -8.32 -0.10
CA SER A 878 24.49 -9.10 0.12
C SER A 878 24.23 -10.56 0.56
N GLY A 879 23.02 -10.90 1.04
CA GLY A 879 22.72 -12.24 1.57
C GLY A 879 23.46 -12.61 2.87
N VAL A 880 24.09 -11.64 3.51
CA VAL A 880 24.92 -11.82 4.71
C VAL A 880 24.01 -11.95 5.92
N VAL A 881 24.29 -12.90 6.81
CA VAL A 881 23.65 -13.00 8.13
C VAL A 881 24.75 -12.84 9.16
N ASN A 882 24.87 -11.66 9.76
CA ASN A 882 26.02 -11.31 10.60
C ASN A 882 25.96 -11.80 12.04
N LEU A 883 24.75 -11.99 12.57
CA LEU A 883 24.54 -12.24 14.00
C LEU A 883 23.88 -13.58 14.27
N ASN A 884 24.23 -14.17 15.42
CA ASN A 884 23.47 -15.25 16.05
C ASN A 884 22.48 -14.65 17.06
N ALA A 885 21.64 -13.72 16.62
CA ALA A 885 20.57 -13.15 17.44
C ALA A 885 19.24 -13.83 17.13
N ARG A 886 18.59 -14.39 18.15
CA ARG A 886 17.29 -15.09 18.02
C ARG A 886 16.18 -14.22 18.58
N LEU A 887 15.13 -13.94 17.81
CA LEU A 887 14.06 -13.00 18.17
C LEU A 887 13.44 -13.24 19.57
N LEU A 888 13.36 -14.49 20.02
CA LEU A 888 12.70 -14.88 21.26
C LEU A 888 13.58 -14.79 22.52
N TYR A 889 14.83 -14.33 22.43
CA TYR A 889 15.73 -14.29 23.59
C TYR A 889 15.16 -13.42 24.74
N LYS A 890 14.50 -12.30 24.41
CA LYS A 890 13.85 -11.44 25.40
C LYS A 890 12.63 -12.11 26.04
N GLN A 891 11.88 -12.91 25.29
CA GLN A 891 10.77 -13.70 25.81
C GLN A 891 11.28 -14.75 26.80
N GLN A 892 12.36 -15.46 26.48
CA GLN A 892 12.96 -16.44 27.39
C GLN A 892 13.43 -15.78 28.70
N ILE A 893 14.08 -14.61 28.64
CA ILE A 893 14.47 -13.86 29.85
C ILE A 893 13.23 -13.47 30.65
N PHE A 894 12.21 -12.94 29.98
CA PHE A 894 10.96 -12.52 30.62
C PHE A 894 10.25 -13.68 31.32
N GLU A 895 10.09 -14.83 30.66
CA GLU A 895 9.40 -16.00 31.22
C GLU A 895 10.16 -16.60 32.42
N SER A 896 11.49 -16.75 32.31
CA SER A 896 12.33 -17.25 33.41
C SER A 896 12.30 -16.31 34.62
N LEU A 897 12.31 -14.99 34.40
CA LEU A 897 12.33 -14.01 35.48
C LEU A 897 10.95 -13.81 36.13
N LEU A 898 9.88 -13.71 35.34
CA LEU A 898 8.56 -13.31 35.82
C LEU A 898 8.02 -14.26 36.91
N GLN A 899 8.11 -15.57 36.68
CA GLN A 899 7.61 -16.57 37.62
C GLN A 899 8.35 -16.51 38.96
N LYS A 900 9.69 -16.42 38.93
CA LYS A 900 10.54 -16.35 40.12
C LYS A 900 10.36 -15.04 40.88
N LEU A 901 10.17 -13.91 40.18
CA LEU A 901 9.87 -12.62 40.82
C LEU A 901 8.49 -12.59 41.47
N LEU A 902 7.46 -13.15 40.82
CA LEU A 902 6.12 -13.25 41.41
C LEU A 902 6.12 -14.09 42.69
N ALA A 903 6.80 -15.23 42.67
CA ALA A 903 6.97 -16.09 43.84
C ALA A 903 7.75 -15.36 44.96
N GLY A 904 8.89 -14.72 44.63
CA GLY A 904 9.69 -13.98 45.61
C GLY A 904 8.97 -12.77 46.21
N PHE A 905 8.19 -12.06 45.40
CA PHE A 905 7.44 -10.88 45.83
C PHE A 905 6.29 -11.24 46.79
N THR A 906 5.60 -12.34 46.53
CA THR A 906 4.50 -12.83 47.38
C THR A 906 5.01 -13.46 48.68
N ALA A 907 6.16 -14.13 48.65
CA ALA A 907 6.75 -14.80 49.81
C ALA A 907 7.38 -13.83 50.84
N THR A 908 7.89 -12.67 50.41
CA THR A 908 8.69 -11.78 51.26
C THR A 908 7.95 -10.51 51.66
N GLN A 909 8.05 -10.09 52.94
CA GLN A 909 7.54 -8.78 53.42
C GLN A 909 8.60 -7.67 53.51
N ASP A 910 9.88 -8.00 53.31
CA ASP A 910 10.98 -7.03 53.27
C ASP A 910 10.79 -6.01 52.14
N ALA A 911 10.67 -4.74 52.53
CA ALA A 911 10.48 -3.61 51.62
C ALA A 911 11.66 -3.45 50.64
N SER A 912 12.89 -3.76 51.06
CA SER A 912 14.09 -3.64 50.24
C SER A 912 14.14 -4.72 49.16
N ARG A 913 13.77 -5.97 49.48
CA ARG A 913 13.66 -7.05 48.48
C ARG A 913 12.52 -6.83 47.48
N ARG A 914 11.39 -6.30 47.95
CA ARG A 914 10.29 -5.86 47.07
C ARG A 914 10.71 -4.74 46.13
N GLU A 915 11.51 -3.78 46.61
CA GLU A 915 12.07 -2.72 45.79
C GLU A 915 12.94 -3.28 44.66
N VAL A 916 13.86 -4.20 44.96
CA VAL A 916 14.74 -4.83 43.95
C VAL A 916 13.92 -5.62 42.92
N SER A 917 12.89 -6.36 43.36
CA SER A 917 12.02 -7.13 42.46
C SER A 917 11.25 -6.22 41.49
N LEU A 918 10.68 -5.12 42.00
CA LEU A 918 9.95 -4.16 41.19
C LEU A 918 10.87 -3.35 40.27
N ALA A 919 12.08 -3.01 40.71
CA ALA A 919 13.09 -2.36 39.88
C ALA A 919 13.52 -3.27 38.71
N THR A 920 13.68 -4.57 38.94
CA THR A 920 14.03 -5.53 37.88
C THR A 920 12.88 -5.73 36.89
N LEU A 921 11.66 -5.88 37.40
CA LEU A 921 10.45 -5.96 36.57
C LEU A 921 10.29 -4.73 35.66
N ALA A 922 10.58 -3.54 36.19
CA ALA A 922 10.58 -2.30 35.42
C ALA A 922 11.47 -2.34 34.19
N VAL A 923 12.71 -2.83 34.39
CA VAL A 923 13.71 -2.91 33.33
C VAL A 923 13.23 -3.86 32.25
N ILE A 924 12.64 -4.99 32.62
CA ILE A 924 12.14 -5.96 31.65
C ILE A 924 10.95 -5.41 30.86
N ILE A 925 9.92 -4.89 31.55
CA ILE A 925 8.71 -4.40 30.88
C ILE A 925 9.02 -3.27 29.90
N ASN A 926 9.98 -2.40 30.24
CA ASN A 926 10.40 -1.32 29.35
C ASN A 926 11.17 -1.77 28.10
N ASN A 927 11.61 -3.03 28.03
CA ASN A 927 12.46 -3.54 26.96
C ASN A 927 11.84 -4.72 26.19
N VAL A 928 10.60 -5.11 26.51
CA VAL A 928 9.85 -6.20 25.87
C VAL A 928 8.71 -5.63 25.02
N SER A 929 8.35 -6.29 23.92
CA SER A 929 7.24 -5.83 23.07
C SER A 929 5.89 -5.98 23.79
N PRO A 930 4.89 -5.14 23.47
CA PRO A 930 3.54 -5.28 24.02
C PRO A 930 2.93 -6.67 23.77
N GLU A 931 3.28 -7.32 22.65
CA GLU A 931 2.79 -8.65 22.28
C GLU A 931 3.21 -9.75 23.27
N ILE A 932 4.46 -9.71 23.77
CA ILE A 932 4.96 -10.66 24.78
C ILE A 932 4.34 -10.36 26.15
N LEU A 933 4.08 -9.09 26.45
CA LEU A 933 3.55 -8.66 27.75
C LEU A 933 2.06 -8.95 27.91
N LYS A 934 1.27 -8.82 26.83
CA LYS A 934 -0.20 -8.88 26.83
C LYS A 934 -0.79 -10.11 27.55
N PRO A 935 -0.29 -11.35 27.33
CA PRO A 935 -0.82 -12.54 28.02
C PRO A 935 -0.66 -12.51 29.54
N HIS A 936 0.34 -11.78 30.05
CA HIS A 936 0.72 -11.76 31.47
C HIS A 936 0.23 -10.51 32.22
N LEU A 937 -0.47 -9.58 31.56
CA LEU A 937 -0.90 -8.31 32.18
C LEU A 937 -1.76 -8.52 33.44
N LYS A 938 -2.59 -9.56 33.46
CA LYS A 938 -3.42 -9.91 34.62
C LYS A 938 -2.58 -10.33 35.84
N GLU A 939 -1.50 -11.07 35.62
CA GLU A 939 -0.57 -11.53 36.67
C GLU A 939 0.34 -10.41 37.17
N VAL A 940 0.70 -9.48 36.28
CA VAL A 940 1.56 -8.32 36.59
C VAL A 940 0.79 -7.20 37.30
N LEU A 941 -0.52 -7.06 37.08
CA LEU A 941 -1.33 -5.97 37.63
C LEU A 941 -1.19 -5.81 39.16
N PRO A 942 -1.27 -6.87 40.01
CA PRO A 942 -1.08 -6.73 41.46
C PRO A 942 0.28 -6.14 41.86
N LEU A 943 1.36 -6.48 41.14
CA LEU A 943 2.70 -5.92 41.37
C LEU A 943 2.75 -4.43 41.05
N VAL A 944 2.12 -4.03 39.95
CA VAL A 944 2.02 -2.63 39.52
C VAL A 944 1.24 -1.81 40.54
N LEU A 945 0.09 -2.32 41.00
CA LEU A 945 -0.72 -1.68 42.02
C LEU A 945 0.05 -1.49 43.32
N ASN A 946 0.79 -2.50 43.77
CA ASN A 946 1.64 -2.40 44.95
C ASN A 946 2.77 -1.37 44.75
N GLY A 947 3.44 -1.41 43.60
CA GLY A 947 4.50 -0.45 43.25
C GLY A 947 4.03 1.01 43.23
N LEU A 948 2.78 1.28 42.85
CA LEU A 948 2.17 2.61 42.96
C LEU A 948 2.02 3.10 44.41
N THR A 949 1.99 2.19 45.40
CA THR A 949 1.89 2.55 46.82
C THR A 949 3.23 2.87 47.48
N LEU A 950 4.34 2.42 46.89
CA LEU A 950 5.68 2.58 47.45
C LEU A 950 6.21 4.01 47.26
N GLN A 951 6.93 4.50 48.27
CA GLN A 951 7.50 5.85 48.26
C GLN A 951 8.90 5.90 47.64
N ASN A 952 9.08 5.19 46.51
CA ASN A 952 10.34 5.15 45.79
C ASN A 952 10.16 5.62 44.34
N SER A 953 11.00 6.57 43.92
CA SER A 953 10.89 7.24 42.62
C SER A 953 11.10 6.27 41.44
N SER A 954 12.05 5.34 41.54
CA SER A 954 12.31 4.38 40.45
C SER A 954 11.14 3.40 40.29
N VAL A 955 10.63 2.90 41.41
CA VAL A 955 9.50 1.96 41.45
C VAL A 955 8.20 2.60 40.96
N LEU A 956 7.94 3.86 41.33
CA LEU A 956 6.76 4.59 40.83
C LEU A 956 6.81 4.80 39.32
N LYS A 957 7.98 5.21 38.81
CA LYS A 957 8.18 5.40 37.36
C LYS A 957 7.89 4.09 36.61
N ALA A 958 8.48 2.98 37.07
CA ALA A 958 8.28 1.65 36.53
C ALA A 958 6.82 1.20 36.51
N SER A 959 6.15 1.36 37.65
CA SER A 959 4.77 0.96 37.84
C SER A 959 3.84 1.78 36.94
N LEU A 960 4.07 3.09 36.83
CA LEU A 960 3.30 3.96 35.92
C LEU A 960 3.53 3.64 34.44
N GLN A 961 4.76 3.33 34.03
CA GLN A 961 5.05 2.90 32.65
C GLN A 961 4.31 1.61 32.32
N THR A 962 4.36 0.63 33.21
CA THR A 962 3.63 -0.64 33.05
C THR A 962 2.12 -0.41 33.04
N PHE A 963 1.62 0.43 33.94
CA PHE A 963 0.20 0.77 34.03
C PHE A 963 -0.31 1.46 32.76
N LYS A 964 0.49 2.34 32.16
CA LYS A 964 0.20 2.96 30.85
C LYS A 964 0.01 1.92 29.76
N VAL A 965 0.83 0.87 29.72
CA VAL A 965 0.69 -0.24 28.76
C VAL A 965 -0.59 -1.04 29.04
N ILE A 966 -0.89 -1.35 30.31
CA ILE A 966 -2.15 -2.03 30.68
C ILE A 966 -3.38 -1.24 30.18
N ILE A 967 -3.40 0.09 30.35
CA ILE A 967 -4.49 0.95 29.87
C ILE A 967 -4.65 0.88 28.34
N GLN A 968 -3.55 0.81 27.60
CA GLN A 968 -3.56 0.81 26.13
C GLN A 968 -3.98 -0.54 25.55
N GLU A 969 -3.52 -1.65 26.14
CA GLU A 969 -3.67 -3.00 25.58
C GLU A 969 -4.80 -3.82 26.20
N SER A 970 -5.17 -3.58 27.46
CA SER A 970 -6.19 -4.35 28.19
C SER A 970 -6.91 -3.49 29.24
N PRO A 971 -7.63 -2.43 28.82
CA PRO A 971 -8.26 -1.46 29.73
C PRO A 971 -9.27 -2.10 30.68
N GLU A 972 -9.90 -3.22 30.29
CA GLU A 972 -10.89 -3.94 31.11
C GLU A 972 -10.36 -4.40 32.47
N LEU A 973 -9.06 -4.72 32.57
CA LEU A 973 -8.42 -5.18 33.81
C LEU A 973 -8.44 -4.12 34.93
N ILE A 974 -8.64 -2.84 34.59
CA ILE A 974 -8.56 -1.72 35.53
C ILE A 974 -9.92 -1.42 36.18
N GLN A 975 -11.02 -1.97 35.63
CA GLN A 975 -12.39 -1.59 35.98
C GLN A 975 -12.70 -1.80 37.48
N GLU A 976 -12.23 -2.90 38.07
CA GLU A 976 -12.51 -3.25 39.47
C GLU A 976 -11.89 -2.26 40.48
N ASN A 977 -10.75 -1.65 40.15
CA ASN A 977 -9.99 -0.76 41.04
C ASN A 977 -9.95 0.70 40.57
N LEU A 978 -10.82 1.08 39.64
CA LEU A 978 -10.76 2.37 38.94
C LEU A 978 -10.80 3.58 39.89
N SER A 979 -11.63 3.54 40.94
CA SER A 979 -11.78 4.66 41.88
C SER A 979 -10.50 4.93 42.68
N SER A 980 -9.91 3.89 43.28
CA SER A 980 -8.70 4.02 44.09
C SER A 980 -7.49 4.38 43.23
N LEU A 981 -7.43 3.85 42.01
CA LEU A 981 -6.39 4.15 41.03
C LEU A 981 -6.42 5.60 40.56
N LEU A 982 -7.59 6.12 40.17
CA LEU A 982 -7.73 7.51 39.76
C LEU A 982 -7.32 8.47 40.89
N SER A 983 -7.79 8.25 42.12
CA SER A 983 -7.38 9.05 43.27
C SER A 983 -5.86 9.00 43.48
N LYS A 984 -5.23 7.83 43.32
CA LYS A 984 -3.78 7.69 43.47
C LYS A 984 -3.01 8.37 42.36
N LEU A 985 -3.42 8.26 41.10
CA LEU A 985 -2.77 8.92 39.96
C LEU A 985 -2.88 10.44 40.06
N ILE A 986 -4.04 10.95 40.45
CA ILE A 986 -4.26 12.37 40.70
C ILE A 986 -3.37 12.85 41.85
N PHE A 987 -3.26 12.08 42.93
CA PHE A 987 -2.34 12.40 44.03
C PHE A 987 -0.88 12.48 43.54
N LEU A 988 -0.43 11.49 42.76
CA LEU A 988 0.93 11.43 42.22
C LEU A 988 1.23 12.58 41.24
N SER A 989 0.23 13.07 40.50
CA SER A 989 0.39 14.18 39.56
C SER A 989 0.33 15.57 40.21
N THR A 990 -0.46 15.75 41.28
CA THR A 990 -0.79 17.08 41.83
C THR A 990 -0.16 17.40 43.19
N HIS A 991 0.17 16.40 44.01
CA HIS A 991 0.68 16.64 45.37
C HIS A 991 2.21 16.57 45.41
N LYS A 992 2.83 17.09 46.46
CA LYS A 992 4.28 16.97 46.67
C LYS A 992 4.57 15.81 47.62
N MET A 993 5.35 14.83 47.17
CA MET A 993 5.75 13.68 47.99
C MET A 993 7.26 13.70 48.22
N VAL A 994 7.69 13.92 49.46
CA VAL A 994 9.11 14.07 49.83
C VAL A 994 9.50 13.00 50.85
N VAL A 995 10.55 12.25 50.54
CA VAL A 995 11.18 11.26 51.46
C VAL A 995 12.68 11.55 51.46
N ASP A 996 13.31 11.55 52.64
CA ASP A 996 14.74 11.83 52.81
C ASP A 996 15.22 13.11 52.10
N LYS A 997 14.42 14.19 52.21
CA LYS A 997 14.65 15.50 51.56
C LYS A 997 14.69 15.45 50.02
N ARG A 998 14.32 14.33 49.39
CA ARG A 998 14.21 14.17 47.92
C ARG A 998 12.76 14.11 47.49
N LEU A 999 12.43 14.78 46.39
CA LEU A 999 11.10 14.73 45.79
C LEU A 999 10.94 13.38 45.07
N VAL A 1000 10.07 12.53 45.61
CA VAL A 1000 9.85 11.18 45.10
C VAL A 1000 9.04 11.23 43.80
N ASN A 1001 7.97 12.03 43.73
CA ASN A 1001 7.20 12.26 42.51
C ASN A 1001 7.77 13.43 41.69
N ASN A 1002 8.91 13.18 41.06
CA ASN A 1002 9.58 14.14 40.18
C ASN A 1002 8.73 14.53 38.95
N GLU A 1003 9.26 15.41 38.08
CA GLU A 1003 8.59 15.85 36.85
C GLU A 1003 8.14 14.67 35.97
N THR A 1004 8.99 13.66 35.77
CA THR A 1004 8.69 12.49 34.94
C THR A 1004 7.52 11.68 35.48
N ILE A 1005 7.47 11.43 36.79
CA ILE A 1005 6.38 10.67 37.43
C ILE A 1005 5.05 11.42 37.33
N ARG A 1006 5.07 12.75 37.51
CA ARG A 1006 3.87 13.59 37.37
C ARG A 1006 3.32 13.55 35.93
N LEU A 1007 4.21 13.64 34.93
CA LEU A 1007 3.83 13.51 33.52
C LEU A 1007 3.28 12.12 33.19
N LEU A 1008 3.93 11.05 33.63
CA LEU A 1008 3.46 9.68 33.43
C LEU A 1008 2.10 9.42 34.11
N SER A 1009 1.88 10.00 35.28
CA SER A 1009 0.60 9.92 35.97
C SER A 1009 -0.50 10.63 35.18
N LEU A 1010 -0.22 11.80 34.60
CA LEU A 1010 -1.16 12.52 33.72
C LEU A 1010 -1.43 11.75 32.42
N ASP A 1011 -0.41 11.13 31.82
CA ASP A 1011 -0.57 10.22 30.68
C ASP A 1011 -1.49 9.05 31.00
N CYS A 1012 -1.33 8.43 32.17
CA CYS A 1012 -2.19 7.34 32.61
C CYS A 1012 -3.65 7.81 32.81
N ILE A 1013 -3.86 8.98 33.42
CA ILE A 1013 -5.21 9.55 33.59
C ILE A 1013 -5.84 9.80 32.21
N LEU A 1014 -5.11 10.42 31.28
CA LEU A 1014 -5.60 10.65 29.93
C LEU A 1014 -5.94 9.33 29.21
N GLY A 1015 -5.09 8.31 29.35
CA GLY A 1015 -5.34 6.99 28.80
C GLY A 1015 -6.62 6.36 29.35
N VAL A 1016 -6.84 6.44 30.67
CA VAL A 1016 -8.05 5.92 31.33
C VAL A 1016 -9.30 6.55 30.72
N PHE A 1017 -9.31 7.86 30.52
CA PHE A 1017 -10.47 8.58 29.99
C PHE A 1017 -10.66 8.50 28.47
N THR A 1018 -9.68 7.98 27.73
CA THR A 1018 -9.76 7.83 26.27
C THR A 1018 -9.94 6.39 25.80
N ARG A 1019 -9.62 5.39 26.65
CA ARG A 1019 -9.64 3.97 26.28
C ARG A 1019 -10.76 3.16 26.92
N LEU A 1020 -11.32 3.59 28.04
CA LEU A 1020 -12.46 2.92 28.67
C LEU A 1020 -13.79 3.47 28.14
N GLU A 1021 -14.82 2.63 28.15
CA GLU A 1021 -16.19 3.00 27.76
C GLU A 1021 -16.71 4.18 28.59
N HIS A 1022 -17.27 5.18 27.90
CA HIS A 1022 -17.76 6.42 28.50
C HIS A 1022 -18.73 6.18 29.66
N THR A 1023 -19.67 5.25 29.51
CA THR A 1023 -20.69 4.89 30.53
C THR A 1023 -20.10 4.55 31.90
N LYS A 1024 -18.87 4.02 31.94
CA LYS A 1024 -18.16 3.64 33.18
C LYS A 1024 -17.36 4.79 33.80
N LEU A 1025 -17.10 5.86 33.04
CA LEU A 1025 -16.20 6.96 33.41
C LEU A 1025 -16.91 8.25 33.84
N VAL A 1026 -18.13 8.50 33.35
CA VAL A 1026 -18.90 9.75 33.60
C VAL A 1026 -18.93 10.13 35.09
N ARG A 1027 -19.11 9.15 35.98
CA ARG A 1027 -19.18 9.37 37.44
C ARG A 1027 -17.90 9.94 38.04
N TYR A 1028 -16.74 9.76 37.40
CA TYR A 1028 -15.43 10.23 37.89
C TYR A 1028 -14.97 11.54 37.24
N GLN A 1029 -15.52 11.90 36.07
CA GLN A 1029 -15.10 13.03 35.25
C GLN A 1029 -15.08 14.34 36.03
N SER A 1030 -16.17 14.67 36.73
CA SER A 1030 -16.30 15.92 37.49
C SER A 1030 -15.30 16.00 38.64
N SER A 1031 -15.13 14.92 39.42
CA SER A 1031 -14.18 14.88 40.54
C SER A 1031 -12.74 15.00 40.03
N ALA A 1032 -12.37 14.21 39.02
CA ALA A 1032 -11.04 14.22 38.44
C ALA A 1032 -10.67 15.60 37.87
N ARG A 1033 -11.59 16.25 37.16
CA ARG A 1033 -11.38 17.60 36.59
C ARG A 1033 -11.15 18.66 37.68
N MET A 1034 -11.87 18.56 38.80
CA MET A 1034 -11.71 19.47 39.94
C MET A 1034 -10.39 19.25 40.67
N GLU A 1035 -10.03 18.00 40.96
CA GLU A 1035 -8.81 17.68 41.69
C GLU A 1035 -7.54 18.00 40.88
N LEU A 1036 -7.59 17.82 39.55
CA LEU A 1036 -6.50 18.18 38.63
C LEU A 1036 -6.25 19.69 38.52
N ALA A 1037 -7.14 20.54 39.03
CA ALA A 1037 -6.96 22.00 38.97
C ALA A 1037 -5.66 22.46 39.64
N ARG A 1038 -5.21 21.75 40.69
CA ARG A 1038 -3.93 22.02 41.37
C ARG A 1038 -2.72 21.85 40.44
N GLY A 1039 -2.79 20.96 39.45
CA GLY A 1039 -1.70 20.75 38.49
C GLY A 1039 -1.51 21.88 37.48
N LEU A 1040 -2.49 22.80 37.36
CA LEU A 1040 -2.33 24.00 36.54
C LEU A 1040 -1.30 24.98 37.12
N ASP A 1041 -1.06 24.94 38.43
CA ASP A 1041 -0.09 25.78 39.13
C ASP A 1041 1.24 25.04 39.41
N ASP A 1042 1.51 23.97 38.66
CA ASP A 1042 2.76 23.23 38.81
C ASP A 1042 3.97 24.10 38.42
N LYS A 1043 5.09 23.98 39.14
CA LYS A 1043 6.32 24.74 38.83
C LYS A 1043 6.87 24.47 37.43
N LYS A 1044 6.62 23.28 36.86
CA LYS A 1044 7.16 22.86 35.54
C LYS A 1044 6.16 23.11 34.41
N ARG A 1045 6.58 23.83 33.36
CA ARG A 1045 5.75 24.17 32.19
C ARG A 1045 5.16 22.94 31.50
N ASN A 1046 5.94 21.86 31.36
CA ASN A 1046 5.50 20.62 30.72
C ASN A 1046 4.34 19.96 31.48
N VAL A 1047 4.41 19.94 32.82
CA VAL A 1047 3.35 19.40 33.68
C VAL A 1047 2.10 20.25 33.59
N ARG A 1048 2.22 21.58 33.58
CA ARG A 1048 1.07 22.49 33.38
C ARG A 1048 0.39 22.26 32.03
N LYS A 1049 1.17 22.24 30.93
CA LYS A 1049 0.64 21.98 29.58
C LYS A 1049 -0.12 20.65 29.54
N LYS A 1050 0.52 19.57 30.02
CA LYS A 1050 -0.11 18.25 30.02
C LYS A 1050 -1.36 18.19 30.89
N THR A 1051 -1.37 18.88 32.03
CA THR A 1051 -2.56 19.00 32.89
C THR A 1051 -3.68 19.72 32.17
N THR A 1052 -3.39 20.79 31.41
CA THR A 1052 -4.37 21.46 30.55
C THR A 1052 -4.94 20.50 29.52
N ASP A 1053 -4.09 19.74 28.82
CA ASP A 1053 -4.53 18.77 27.81
C ASP A 1053 -5.47 17.72 28.41
N VAL A 1054 -5.12 17.13 29.57
CA VAL A 1054 -5.98 16.15 30.26
C VAL A 1054 -7.31 16.77 30.70
N ARG A 1055 -7.28 18.00 31.23
CA ARG A 1055 -8.50 18.71 31.65
C ARG A 1055 -9.40 19.08 30.48
N GLN A 1056 -8.83 19.40 29.31
CA GLN A 1056 -9.58 19.70 28.10
C GLN A 1056 -10.33 18.45 27.63
N VAL A 1057 -9.67 17.30 27.58
CA VAL A 1057 -10.33 16.02 27.25
C VAL A 1057 -11.45 15.71 28.24
N LEU A 1058 -11.22 15.90 29.54
CA LEU A 1058 -12.26 15.77 30.56
C LEU A 1058 -13.44 16.74 30.38
N TYR A 1059 -13.21 17.89 29.76
CA TYR A 1059 -14.26 18.87 29.46
C TYR A 1059 -15.06 18.47 28.21
N GLU A 1060 -14.39 17.92 27.20
CA GLU A 1060 -14.96 17.52 25.91
C GLU A 1060 -15.72 16.18 25.94
N LEU A 1061 -15.51 15.34 26.96
CA LEU A 1061 -16.14 14.02 27.09
C LEU A 1061 -17.68 14.01 27.16
N GLY A 1062 -18.37 15.16 27.10
CA GLY A 1062 -19.83 15.24 27.18
C GLY A 1062 -20.38 14.83 28.54
N HIS A 1063 -21.67 15.12 28.78
CA HIS A 1063 -22.37 14.73 30.01
C HIS A 1063 -22.99 13.33 29.90
#